data_AF-A0AAU0M4T6-F1
#
_entry.id   AF-A0AAU0M4T6-F1
#
_cell.length_a   1.000
_cell.length_b   1.000
_cell.length_c   1.000
_cell.angle_alpha   90.00
_cell.angle_beta   90.00
_cell.angle_gamma   90.00
#
_symmetry.space_group_name_H-M   'P 1'
#
loop_
_entity.id
_entity.type
_entity.pdbx_description
1 polymer ?
#
loop_
_entity_poly.entity_id
_entity_poly.type
_entity_poly.pdbx_seq_one_letter_code
_entity_poly.pdbx_strand_id
1 'polypeptide(L)'
;MTHSSTVVDPLIGRALDDRYEIIARLARGGMATVYRAEDRRLDRTVAVKVMHEGLGDDQDFATNFDREARAAAHLSHPNIVSVFDQGNDFGRPYIVMELVEGSTLRRLVSRDAPLTPTRSLDLIDPILSALAAAHDSGLIHRDVKPENVLISRRGLLKVADFGLARAVTAQSAAATQGLLVGTVSYLPPELVEHGYADTRSDVYSAGIMLFEMLTGRKPHTGDTPIQVAYAHVHRDVPKPSAWVDTDWRRSPDGIPPYLDALVGAATARDPDRRPRDARAFLDGVRRARKALSSGIMHDPHLTTLLADPNSLDDTEPVDIEYTPTRRAMAALADAHAAAAAGAAETIATAATAGATDATEAAPPVDTTEAADATTAEAPAPAPASSPAVPRSGTPTVEAGSEPVEPVDTEWADSGAYEIARETRRRRTRRAVSIVITLVTVLALTVGVWWLAAGRYLPAPAVTSLTQPEAAAAVKAAGLAFATTEEFSETVPTGRVIATVPGPGEEIARGATLTAVLSKGPERYDVPPVLGTDSAAAQDSLRAAHLAVGTVAEAWSEDVAEGSVISASVQPGTSVKPGTAVDLTVSKGRQPITVTTWYNRDAKDAVAMLAGKGLRVVTGEDFSDQVAAGKVMGQTPADGTLYRGDTVALTISKGPPQVAVPDVKGKSVQDAQDAMTKAGFKTTTQPVDVNYLGLGYVARTSSDPGTMVAKGSTITLFLV
;
A
#
# COMPACT_ATOMS: atom_id res chain seq x y z
N MET A 1 25.84 -27.11 42.65
CA MET A 1 24.62 -26.28 42.67
C MET A 1 24.63 -25.37 41.46
N THR A 2 23.62 -25.43 40.62
CA THR A 2 23.34 -24.47 39.55
C THR A 2 21.83 -24.49 39.36
N HIS A 3 21.12 -23.62 40.08
CA HIS A 3 19.67 -23.54 39.95
C HIS A 3 19.32 -22.95 38.57
N SER A 4 18.77 -23.78 37.69
CA SER A 4 17.98 -23.29 36.57
C SER A 4 16.70 -22.71 37.16
N SER A 5 16.67 -21.40 37.36
CA SER A 5 15.46 -20.68 37.75
C SER A 5 14.49 -20.70 36.57
N THR A 6 13.47 -21.56 36.66
CA THR A 6 12.29 -21.45 35.80
C THR A 6 11.64 -20.11 36.05
N VAL A 7 11.86 -19.16 35.14
CA VAL A 7 11.25 -17.82 35.21
C VAL A 7 9.75 -17.98 34.98
N VAL A 8 9.01 -18.11 36.09
CA VAL A 8 7.55 -18.06 36.12
C VAL A 8 7.14 -16.71 35.54
N ASP A 9 6.19 -16.72 34.60
CA ASP A 9 5.71 -15.50 33.97
C ASP A 9 4.93 -14.67 35.01
N PRO A 10 5.38 -13.45 35.38
CA PRO A 10 4.92 -12.76 36.59
C PRO A 10 3.48 -12.24 36.51
N LEU A 11 2.81 -12.42 35.37
CA LEU A 11 1.39 -12.12 35.23
C LEU A 11 0.49 -13.34 35.42
N ILE A 12 0.98 -14.58 35.36
CA ILE A 12 0.12 -15.77 35.52
C ILE A 12 -0.37 -15.89 36.98
N GLY A 13 -1.68 -16.05 37.16
CA GLY A 13 -2.36 -16.04 38.46
C GLY A 13 -2.65 -14.64 39.02
N ARG A 14 -2.35 -13.57 38.27
CA ARG A 14 -2.72 -12.18 38.61
C ARG A 14 -4.01 -11.79 37.87
N ALA A 15 -4.84 -10.98 38.52
CA ALA A 15 -5.91 -10.25 37.84
C ALA A 15 -5.43 -8.86 37.41
N LEU A 16 -5.70 -8.46 36.17
CA LEU A 16 -5.54 -7.08 35.70
C LEU A 16 -6.85 -6.31 35.96
N ASP A 17 -6.77 -5.08 36.49
CA ASP A 17 -7.94 -4.28 36.91
C ASP A 17 -8.91 -5.05 37.84
N ASP A 18 -8.36 -5.95 38.68
CA ASP A 18 -9.06 -6.94 39.52
C ASP A 18 -10.08 -7.85 38.80
N ARG A 19 -10.17 -7.74 37.47
CA ARG A 19 -11.21 -8.34 36.63
C ARG A 19 -10.71 -9.47 35.73
N TYR A 20 -9.55 -9.29 35.11
CA TYR A 20 -9.04 -10.18 34.07
C TYR A 20 -7.96 -11.10 34.62
N GLU A 21 -8.36 -12.29 35.07
CA GLU A 21 -7.46 -13.27 35.70
C GLU A 21 -6.65 -14.03 34.65
N ILE A 22 -5.34 -13.84 34.62
CA ILE A 22 -4.44 -14.43 33.66
C ILE A 22 -4.18 -15.91 33.98
N ILE A 23 -4.78 -16.80 33.19
CA ILE A 23 -4.67 -18.26 33.37
C ILE A 23 -3.37 -18.81 32.78
N ALA A 24 -3.02 -18.39 31.56
CA ALA A 24 -1.90 -18.96 30.81
C ALA A 24 -1.38 -18.02 29.71
N ARG A 25 -0.09 -18.11 29.36
CA ARG A 25 0.47 -17.42 28.20
C ARG A 25 0.16 -18.20 26.91
N LEU A 26 -0.39 -17.51 25.90
CA LEU A 26 -0.68 -18.07 24.58
C LEU A 26 0.48 -17.83 23.59
N ALA A 27 1.00 -16.59 23.55
CA ALA A 27 2.07 -16.19 22.64
C ALA A 27 2.92 -15.07 23.26
N ARG A 28 4.19 -14.94 22.82
CA ARG A 28 5.07 -13.82 23.17
C ARG A 28 5.64 -13.24 21.88
N GLY A 29 5.30 -11.98 21.59
CA GLY A 29 5.91 -11.19 20.53
C GLY A 29 7.08 -10.33 21.04
N GLY A 30 7.62 -9.48 20.17
CA GLY A 30 8.72 -8.55 20.53
C GLY A 30 8.28 -7.29 21.27
N MET A 31 6.98 -6.97 21.28
CA MET A 31 6.41 -5.75 21.88
C MET A 31 5.28 -6.01 22.90
N ALA A 32 4.75 -7.23 22.90
CA ALA A 32 3.57 -7.62 23.66
C ALA A 32 3.57 -9.12 23.95
N THR A 33 2.85 -9.52 24.98
CA THR A 33 2.57 -10.92 25.30
C THR A 33 1.06 -11.13 25.31
N VAL A 34 0.59 -12.19 24.63
CA VAL A 34 -0.83 -12.55 24.59
C VAL A 34 -1.08 -13.69 25.56
N TYR A 35 -2.06 -13.51 26.43
CA TYR A 35 -2.47 -14.46 27.46
C TYR A 35 -3.93 -14.90 27.25
N ARG A 36 -4.27 -16.08 27.76
CA ARG A 36 -5.63 -16.51 28.05
C ARG A 36 -5.98 -15.99 29.45
N ALA A 37 -7.12 -15.33 29.58
CA ALA A 37 -7.63 -14.84 30.85
C ALA A 37 -9.12 -15.17 31.04
N GLU A 38 -9.59 -15.00 32.27
CA GLU A 38 -10.99 -15.12 32.66
C GLU A 38 -11.55 -13.73 33.04
N ASP A 39 -12.64 -13.32 32.41
CA ASP A 39 -13.35 -12.07 32.72
C ASP A 39 -14.29 -12.32 33.91
N ARG A 40 -13.80 -12.10 35.13
CA ARG A 40 -14.50 -12.38 36.40
C ARG A 40 -15.86 -11.66 36.56
N ARG A 41 -16.19 -10.69 35.70
CA ARG A 41 -17.48 -9.99 35.71
C ARG A 41 -18.50 -10.56 34.71
N LEU A 42 -18.05 -11.28 33.68
CA LEU A 42 -18.88 -11.77 32.57
C LEU A 42 -18.77 -13.29 32.33
N ASP A 43 -18.11 -14.02 33.24
CA ASP A 43 -17.95 -15.49 33.25
C ASP A 43 -17.56 -16.08 31.88
N ARG A 44 -16.50 -15.52 31.30
CA ARG A 44 -16.04 -15.85 29.94
C ARG A 44 -14.52 -15.89 29.85
N THR A 45 -13.99 -16.84 29.09
CA THR A 45 -12.58 -16.83 28.70
C THR A 45 -12.35 -15.80 27.59
N VAL A 46 -11.33 -14.97 27.74
CA VAL A 46 -10.89 -13.93 26.79
C VAL A 46 -9.40 -14.07 26.46
N ALA A 47 -8.95 -13.44 25.38
CA ALA A 47 -7.53 -13.21 25.12
C ALA A 47 -7.16 -11.80 25.60
N VAL A 48 -6.00 -11.65 26.24
CA VAL A 48 -5.49 -10.36 26.71
C VAL A 48 -4.09 -10.14 26.17
N LYS A 49 -3.92 -9.07 25.38
CA LYS A 49 -2.63 -8.64 24.83
C LYS A 49 -2.09 -7.54 25.72
N VAL A 50 -1.02 -7.84 26.47
CA VAL A 50 -0.34 -6.93 27.41
C VAL A 50 0.96 -6.44 26.79
N MET A 51 1.18 -5.13 26.76
CA MET A 51 2.40 -4.53 26.22
C MET A 51 3.61 -4.75 27.15
N HIS A 52 4.83 -4.75 26.61
CA HIS A 52 6.06 -4.83 27.42
C HIS A 52 6.41 -3.46 28.03
N GLU A 53 7.04 -3.48 29.21
CA GLU A 53 7.56 -2.28 29.87
C GLU A 53 8.67 -1.60 29.05
N GLY A 54 8.80 -0.27 29.17
CA GLY A 54 9.79 0.52 28.42
C GLY A 54 9.40 0.85 26.97
N LEU A 55 8.19 0.48 26.52
CA LEU A 55 7.60 0.92 25.24
C LEU A 55 6.58 2.06 25.39
N GLY A 56 6.31 2.51 26.63
CA GLY A 56 5.20 3.41 26.96
C GLY A 56 5.57 4.63 27.82
N ASP A 57 6.85 4.95 27.96
CA ASP A 57 7.28 6.20 28.62
C ASP A 57 6.96 7.44 27.76
N ASP A 58 6.84 7.27 26.44
CA ASP A 58 6.28 8.28 25.53
C ASP A 58 4.76 8.34 25.66
N GLN A 59 4.23 9.47 26.15
CA GLN A 59 2.78 9.70 26.27
C GLN A 59 2.05 9.62 24.93
N ASP A 60 2.75 9.93 23.83
CA ASP A 60 2.25 9.79 22.47
C ASP A 60 1.98 8.33 22.09
N PHE A 61 2.80 7.37 22.55
CA PHE A 61 2.55 5.95 22.27
C PHE A 61 1.23 5.49 22.91
N ALA A 62 1.05 5.77 24.21
CA ALA A 62 -0.16 5.41 24.92
C ALA A 62 -1.41 6.08 24.32
N THR A 63 -1.31 7.36 23.95
CA THR A 63 -2.43 8.12 23.35
C THR A 63 -2.82 7.60 21.96
N ASN A 64 -1.84 7.21 21.13
CA ASN A 64 -2.12 6.60 19.84
C ASN A 64 -2.70 5.18 19.98
N PHE A 65 -2.17 4.38 20.91
CA PHE A 65 -2.66 3.03 21.23
C PHE A 65 -4.14 3.05 21.68
N ASP A 66 -4.50 3.97 22.59
CA ASP A 66 -5.88 4.20 23.03
C ASP A 66 -6.82 4.57 21.88
N ARG A 67 -6.37 5.42 20.94
CA ARG A 67 -7.18 5.82 19.78
C ARG A 67 -7.43 4.64 18.83
N GLU A 68 -6.41 3.82 18.58
CA GLU A 68 -6.49 2.69 17.65
C GLU A 68 -7.25 1.49 18.26
N ALA A 69 -7.08 1.23 19.55
CA ALA A 69 -7.86 0.23 20.28
C ALA A 69 -9.37 0.58 20.31
N ARG A 70 -9.72 1.85 20.55
CA ARG A 70 -11.11 2.34 20.45
C ARG A 70 -11.68 2.22 19.05
N ALA A 71 -10.90 2.52 18.00
CA ALA A 71 -11.34 2.33 16.62
C ALA A 71 -11.64 0.85 16.32
N ALA A 72 -10.74 -0.06 16.71
CA ALA A 72 -10.93 -1.50 16.57
C ALA A 72 -12.13 -2.04 17.36
N ALA A 73 -12.45 -1.47 18.53
CA ALA A 73 -13.61 -1.85 19.33
C ALA A 73 -14.98 -1.53 18.70
N HIS A 74 -15.04 -0.63 17.70
CA HIS A 74 -16.27 -0.34 16.95
C HIS A 74 -16.47 -1.29 15.74
N LEU A 75 -15.47 -2.10 15.37
CA LEU A 75 -15.54 -3.01 14.22
C LEU A 75 -16.26 -4.32 14.56
N SER A 76 -17.56 -4.38 14.24
CA SER A 76 -18.34 -5.62 14.32
C SER A 76 -18.42 -6.31 12.96
N HIS A 77 -17.62 -7.36 12.76
CA HIS A 77 -17.62 -8.16 11.52
C HIS A 77 -17.28 -9.63 11.84
N PRO A 78 -17.94 -10.64 11.23
CA PRO A 78 -17.72 -12.06 11.55
C PRO A 78 -16.27 -12.52 11.36
N ASN A 79 -15.53 -11.90 10.43
CA ASN A 79 -14.12 -12.20 10.15
C ASN A 79 -13.13 -11.24 10.82
N ILE A 80 -13.54 -10.45 11.80
CA ILE A 80 -12.66 -9.66 12.68
C ILE A 80 -12.64 -10.30 14.07
N VAL A 81 -11.50 -10.29 14.77
CA VAL A 81 -11.42 -10.62 16.21
C VAL A 81 -11.99 -9.45 17.00
N SER A 82 -13.09 -9.69 17.74
CA SER A 82 -13.76 -8.60 18.47
C SER A 82 -12.90 -8.10 19.62
N VAL A 83 -12.64 -6.80 19.69
CA VAL A 83 -12.09 -6.14 20.89
C VAL A 83 -13.25 -5.87 21.86
N PHE A 84 -13.07 -6.22 23.13
CA PHE A 84 -14.09 -6.08 24.17
C PHE A 84 -13.81 -4.98 25.17
N ASP A 85 -12.54 -4.69 25.43
CA ASP A 85 -12.12 -3.77 26.50
C ASP A 85 -10.65 -3.35 26.33
N GLN A 86 -10.25 -2.29 27.00
CA GLN A 86 -8.86 -1.82 27.06
C GLN A 86 -8.57 -1.18 28.42
N GLY A 87 -7.32 -1.27 28.87
CA GLY A 87 -6.90 -0.69 30.15
C GLY A 87 -5.40 -0.54 30.29
N ASN A 88 -4.97 -0.12 31.48
CA ASN A 88 -3.57 0.09 31.83
C ASN A 88 -3.33 -0.39 33.26
N ASP A 89 -2.58 -1.48 33.42
CA ASP A 89 -2.29 -2.08 34.74
C ASP A 89 -0.85 -1.70 35.14
N PHE A 90 -0.70 -0.77 36.08
CA PHE A 90 0.60 -0.29 36.61
C PHE A 90 1.59 0.19 35.52
N GLY A 91 1.10 0.90 34.49
CA GLY A 91 1.94 1.40 33.39
C GLY A 91 2.13 0.40 32.25
N ARG A 92 1.42 -0.74 32.27
CA ARG A 92 1.36 -1.71 31.17
C ARG A 92 -0.01 -1.61 30.47
N PRO A 93 -0.11 -0.95 29.31
CA PRO A 93 -1.31 -0.99 28.49
C PRO A 93 -1.68 -2.42 28.11
N TYR A 94 -2.98 -2.72 28.09
CA TYR A 94 -3.51 -4.01 27.66
C TYR A 94 -4.83 -3.86 26.90
N ILE A 95 -5.08 -4.81 25.98
CA ILE A 95 -6.33 -4.92 25.22
C ILE A 95 -6.92 -6.30 25.43
N VAL A 96 -8.23 -6.36 25.67
CA VAL A 96 -9.01 -7.58 25.86
C VAL A 96 -9.82 -7.86 24.61
N MET A 97 -9.73 -9.08 24.10
CA MET A 97 -10.31 -9.49 22.82
C MET A 97 -10.86 -10.92 22.86
N GLU A 98 -11.62 -11.27 21.83
CA GLU A 98 -12.16 -12.60 21.59
C GLU A 98 -11.05 -13.68 21.54
N LEU A 99 -11.17 -14.72 22.38
CA LEU A 99 -10.28 -15.88 22.29
C LEU A 99 -10.69 -16.80 21.13
N VAL A 100 -10.02 -16.65 19.99
CA VAL A 100 -10.18 -17.58 18.86
C VAL A 100 -9.37 -18.85 19.09
N GLU A 101 -9.98 -19.87 19.69
CA GLU A 101 -9.35 -21.19 19.85
C GLU A 101 -9.14 -21.86 18.48
N GLY A 102 -7.89 -22.09 18.08
CA GLY A 102 -7.55 -22.63 16.76
C GLY A 102 -6.06 -22.55 16.40
N SER A 103 -5.75 -22.18 15.16
CA SER A 103 -4.38 -21.99 14.66
C SER A 103 -4.26 -20.81 13.70
N THR A 104 -3.08 -20.20 13.59
CA THR A 104 -2.81 -19.14 12.60
C THR A 104 -2.81 -19.66 11.17
N LEU A 105 -3.12 -18.80 10.19
CA LEU A 105 -2.98 -19.09 8.76
C LEU A 105 -1.53 -19.45 8.41
N ARG A 106 -0.52 -18.84 9.06
CA ARG A 106 0.89 -19.24 8.94
C ARG A 106 1.07 -20.75 9.13
N ARG A 107 0.43 -21.36 10.14
CA ARG A 107 0.54 -22.79 10.41
C ARG A 107 -0.15 -23.65 9.35
N LEU A 108 -1.18 -23.14 8.69
CA LEU A 108 -1.80 -23.79 7.52
C LEU A 108 -0.87 -23.69 6.30
N VAL A 109 -0.42 -22.49 5.95
CA VAL A 109 0.44 -22.24 4.77
C VAL A 109 1.73 -23.04 4.85
N SER A 110 2.43 -23.02 5.99
CA SER A 110 3.68 -23.78 6.20
C SER A 110 3.50 -25.31 6.25
N ARG A 111 2.27 -25.83 6.18
CA ARG A 111 1.97 -27.27 6.18
C ARG A 111 1.34 -27.74 4.86
N ASP A 112 0.46 -26.94 4.27
CA ASP A 112 -0.40 -27.34 3.16
C ASP A 112 -0.03 -26.69 1.81
N ALA A 113 0.73 -25.59 1.79
CA ALA A 113 1.01 -24.85 0.56
C ALA A 113 2.11 -25.52 -0.32
N PRO A 114 2.11 -25.34 -1.67
CA PRO A 114 1.15 -24.58 -2.48
C PRO A 114 -0.28 -25.14 -2.43
N LEU A 115 -1.25 -24.25 -2.25
CA LEU A 115 -2.67 -24.53 -2.19
C LEU A 115 -3.30 -24.46 -3.60
N THR A 116 -4.43 -25.14 -3.78
CA THR A 116 -5.18 -25.04 -5.05
C THR A 116 -5.71 -23.62 -5.27
N PRO A 117 -5.88 -23.16 -6.53
CA PRO A 117 -6.41 -21.82 -6.82
C PRO A 117 -7.71 -21.52 -6.06
N THR A 118 -8.68 -22.43 -6.08
CA THR A 118 -9.96 -22.29 -5.35
C THR A 118 -9.75 -22.17 -3.84
N ARG A 119 -8.90 -23.02 -3.23
CA ARG A 119 -8.65 -23.00 -1.78
C ARG A 119 -7.93 -21.72 -1.34
N SER A 120 -7.06 -21.15 -2.19
CA SER A 120 -6.44 -19.84 -1.94
C SER A 120 -7.46 -18.70 -1.96
N LEU A 121 -8.43 -18.73 -2.90
CA LEU A 121 -9.50 -17.71 -2.95
C LEU A 121 -10.50 -17.85 -1.79
N ASP A 122 -10.85 -19.08 -1.40
CA ASP A 122 -11.73 -19.34 -0.25
C ASP A 122 -11.12 -18.90 1.10
N LEU A 123 -9.79 -18.84 1.19
CA LEU A 123 -9.07 -18.30 2.35
C LEU A 123 -8.90 -16.77 2.30
N ILE A 124 -8.72 -16.17 1.11
CA ILE A 124 -8.51 -14.71 0.99
C ILE A 124 -9.81 -13.88 1.02
N ASP A 125 -10.96 -14.40 0.54
CA ASP A 125 -12.26 -13.70 0.61
C ASP A 125 -12.64 -13.24 2.03
N PRO A 126 -12.63 -14.08 3.09
CA PRO A 126 -12.92 -13.63 4.45
C PRO A 126 -11.87 -12.65 5.02
N ILE A 127 -10.62 -12.70 4.56
CA ILE A 127 -9.57 -11.75 4.98
C ILE A 127 -9.84 -10.39 4.36
N LEU A 128 -10.11 -10.33 3.05
CA LEU A 128 -10.43 -9.09 2.35
C LEU A 128 -11.79 -8.52 2.78
N SER A 129 -12.77 -9.36 3.14
CA SER A 129 -14.03 -8.91 3.76
C SER A 129 -13.81 -8.24 5.11
N ALA A 130 -12.86 -8.74 5.92
CA ALA A 130 -12.47 -8.11 7.18
C ALA A 130 -11.72 -6.79 6.97
N LEU A 131 -10.78 -6.75 6.02
CA LEU A 131 -10.05 -5.52 5.68
C LEU A 131 -10.97 -4.47 5.07
N ALA A 132 -11.90 -4.85 4.18
CA ALA A 132 -12.89 -3.93 3.61
C ALA A 132 -13.75 -3.29 4.70
N ALA A 133 -14.29 -4.05 5.65
CA ALA A 133 -15.07 -3.51 6.77
C ALA A 133 -14.28 -2.53 7.66
N ALA A 134 -12.96 -2.74 7.80
CA ALA A 134 -12.08 -1.80 8.48
C ALA A 134 -11.82 -0.53 7.64
N HIS A 135 -11.54 -0.67 6.34
CA HIS A 135 -11.31 0.44 5.41
C HIS A 135 -12.55 1.33 5.26
N ASP A 136 -13.75 0.74 5.15
CA ASP A 136 -15.04 1.45 5.12
C ASP A 136 -15.25 2.30 6.41
N SER A 137 -14.62 1.88 7.51
CA SER A 137 -14.64 2.57 8.81
C SER A 137 -13.43 3.51 9.02
N GLY A 138 -12.59 3.70 7.99
CA GLY A 138 -11.39 4.54 8.04
C GLY A 138 -10.19 3.93 8.79
N LEU A 139 -10.21 2.64 9.13
CA LEU A 139 -9.11 1.95 9.82
C LEU A 139 -8.26 1.11 8.87
N ILE A 140 -6.95 1.35 8.88
CA ILE A 140 -5.94 0.60 8.13
C ILE A 140 -5.23 -0.35 9.10
N HIS A 141 -5.01 -1.61 8.70
CA HIS A 141 -4.39 -2.64 9.54
C HIS A 141 -2.86 -2.47 9.67
N ARG A 142 -2.15 -2.12 8.58
CA ARG A 142 -0.70 -1.85 8.48
C ARG A 142 0.25 -3.04 8.75
N ASP A 143 -0.26 -4.22 9.09
CA ASP A 143 0.53 -5.41 9.46
C ASP A 143 -0.16 -6.71 8.98
N VAL A 144 -0.69 -6.70 7.76
CA VAL A 144 -1.42 -7.84 7.17
C VAL A 144 -0.46 -8.98 6.85
N LYS A 145 -0.55 -10.08 7.60
CA LYS A 145 0.31 -11.27 7.43
C LYS A 145 -0.34 -12.56 7.97
N PRO A 146 0.06 -13.76 7.51
CA PRO A 146 -0.50 -15.05 7.96
C PRO A 146 -0.44 -15.33 9.47
N GLU A 147 0.42 -14.63 10.22
CA GLU A 147 0.50 -14.69 11.68
C GLU A 147 -0.71 -14.01 12.36
N ASN A 148 -1.20 -12.90 11.81
CA ASN A 148 -2.29 -12.09 12.36
C ASN A 148 -3.68 -12.61 11.92
N VAL A 149 -3.73 -13.68 11.11
CA VAL A 149 -4.95 -14.33 10.66
C VAL A 149 -5.15 -15.63 11.43
N LEU A 150 -6.27 -15.74 12.16
CA LEU A 150 -6.62 -16.87 13.02
C LEU A 150 -7.70 -17.73 12.36
N ILE A 151 -7.54 -19.06 12.42
CA ILE A 151 -8.52 -20.05 11.94
C ILE A 151 -9.01 -20.82 13.17
N SER A 152 -10.26 -20.61 13.55
CA SER A 152 -10.89 -21.28 14.69
C SER A 152 -11.06 -22.79 14.49
N ARG A 153 -11.27 -23.56 15.57
CA ARG A 153 -11.68 -24.97 15.49
C ARG A 153 -12.98 -25.22 14.69
N ARG A 154 -13.80 -24.18 14.47
CA ARG A 154 -15.02 -24.23 13.64
C ARG A 154 -14.78 -23.87 12.18
N GLY A 155 -13.52 -23.66 11.77
CA GLY A 155 -13.16 -23.24 10.41
C GLY A 155 -13.40 -21.76 10.10
N LEU A 156 -14.10 -21.02 10.98
CA LEU A 156 -14.26 -19.58 10.84
C LEU A 156 -12.89 -18.89 10.97
N LEU A 157 -12.60 -18.04 9.99
CA LEU A 157 -11.34 -17.32 9.84
C LEU A 157 -11.54 -15.86 10.28
N LYS A 158 -10.66 -15.34 11.14
CA LYS A 158 -10.72 -14.00 11.73
C LYS A 158 -9.37 -13.29 11.67
N VAL A 159 -9.37 -12.01 11.31
CA VAL A 159 -8.20 -11.12 11.31
C VAL A 159 -8.08 -10.43 12.68
N ALA A 160 -6.86 -10.41 13.22
CA ALA A 160 -6.52 -9.84 14.52
C ALA A 160 -5.49 -8.69 14.36
N ASP A 161 -5.20 -7.97 15.45
CA ASP A 161 -4.10 -6.98 15.50
C ASP A 161 -4.18 -5.81 14.50
N PHE A 162 -5.40 -5.35 14.18
CA PHE A 162 -5.64 -4.10 13.43
C PHE A 162 -4.98 -2.88 14.09
N GLY A 163 -4.07 -2.20 13.39
CA GLY A 163 -3.51 -0.89 13.77
C GLY A 163 -2.43 -0.91 14.86
N LEU A 164 -2.57 -1.77 15.88
CA LEU A 164 -1.89 -1.79 17.20
C LEU A 164 -0.34 -1.78 17.25
N ALA A 165 0.35 -1.60 16.13
CA ALA A 165 1.79 -1.84 16.01
C ALA A 165 2.57 -0.93 15.04
N ARG A 166 2.31 0.40 15.01
CA ARG A 166 3.39 1.37 14.68
C ARG A 166 3.16 2.85 15.05
N ALA A 167 3.02 3.14 16.34
CA ALA A 167 3.33 4.48 16.88
C ALA A 167 4.86 4.65 17.10
N VAL A 168 5.66 4.37 16.07
CA VAL A 168 7.08 4.74 15.97
C VAL A 168 7.30 5.23 14.55
N THR A 169 7.48 6.54 14.40
CA THR A 169 7.78 7.21 13.13
C THR A 169 9.02 6.63 12.46
N ALA A 170 9.13 6.77 11.14
CA ALA A 170 10.14 6.09 10.30
C ALA A 170 11.60 6.58 10.45
N GLN A 171 12.00 7.04 11.64
CA GLN A 171 13.37 7.40 11.99
C GLN A 171 13.76 6.76 13.33
N SER A 172 14.93 6.12 13.36
CA SER A 172 15.61 5.46 14.50
C SER A 172 15.29 3.97 14.77
N ALA A 173 16.33 3.29 15.29
CA ALA A 173 16.38 1.96 15.93
C ALA A 173 15.99 0.68 15.17
N ALA A 174 15.02 0.70 14.23
CA ALA A 174 14.51 -0.55 13.63
C ALA A 174 15.50 -1.32 12.71
N ALA A 175 16.63 -0.71 12.34
CA ALA A 175 17.64 -1.30 11.45
C ALA A 175 18.85 -1.92 12.17
N THR A 176 19.04 -1.65 13.48
CA THR A 176 20.31 -1.92 14.19
C THR A 176 20.21 -2.97 15.30
N GLN A 177 19.04 -3.58 15.54
CA GLN A 177 18.88 -4.71 16.47
C GLN A 177 18.14 -5.88 15.81
N GLY A 178 18.68 -7.08 15.96
CA GLY A 178 18.30 -8.30 15.22
C GLY A 178 16.95 -8.94 15.59
N LEU A 179 15.93 -8.15 15.91
CA LEU A 179 14.60 -8.62 16.34
C LEU A 179 13.59 -8.76 15.19
N LEU A 180 13.86 -8.23 13.99
CA LEU A 180 12.93 -8.24 12.84
C LEU A 180 13.05 -9.49 11.94
N VAL A 181 13.28 -10.68 12.53
CA VAL A 181 13.35 -11.95 11.79
C VAL A 181 11.94 -12.47 11.46
N GLY A 182 11.25 -11.79 10.55
CA GLY A 182 9.98 -12.28 9.97
C GLY A 182 9.08 -11.22 9.32
N THR A 183 8.94 -10.05 9.94
CA THR A 183 7.90 -9.05 9.58
C THR A 183 8.06 -8.46 8.18
N VAL A 184 9.30 -8.33 7.68
CA VAL A 184 9.59 -7.67 6.40
C VAL A 184 9.03 -8.37 5.15
N SER A 185 8.58 -9.63 5.24
CA SER A 185 8.15 -10.42 4.07
C SER A 185 6.81 -10.03 3.44
N TYR A 186 6.05 -9.14 4.07
CA TYR A 186 4.76 -8.63 3.58
C TYR A 186 4.75 -7.10 3.52
N LEU A 187 5.93 -6.49 3.72
CA LEU A 187 6.06 -5.06 3.96
C LEU A 187 5.86 -4.30 2.63
N PRO A 188 4.88 -3.37 2.55
CA PRO A 188 4.62 -2.65 1.31
C PRO A 188 5.72 -1.61 1.02
N PRO A 189 6.04 -1.33 -0.25
CA PRO A 189 7.16 -0.46 -0.65
C PRO A 189 7.13 0.93 -0.01
N GLU A 190 5.96 1.58 -0.02
CA GLU A 190 5.77 2.94 0.48
C GLU A 190 6.06 3.08 1.98
N LEU A 191 5.88 2.01 2.76
CA LEU A 191 6.19 1.96 4.19
C LEU A 191 7.70 1.77 4.45
N VAL A 192 8.49 1.43 3.42
CA VAL A 192 9.96 1.41 3.45
C VAL A 192 10.53 2.75 2.97
N GLU A 193 9.99 3.30 1.88
CA GLU A 193 10.49 4.53 1.23
C GLU A 193 10.05 5.81 1.97
N HIS A 194 8.76 5.90 2.29
CA HIS A 194 8.12 7.13 2.76
C HIS A 194 7.64 7.03 4.22
N GLY A 195 7.54 5.82 4.76
CA GLY A 195 7.18 5.58 6.16
C GLY A 195 5.69 5.76 6.51
N TYR A 196 4.83 5.99 5.51
CA TYR A 196 3.38 5.98 5.66
C TYR A 196 2.77 4.67 5.11
N ALA A 197 1.51 4.41 5.46
CA ALA A 197 0.72 3.31 4.92
C ALA A 197 -0.74 3.74 4.77
N ASP A 198 -1.41 3.29 3.71
CA ASP A 198 -2.80 3.58 3.35
C ASP A 198 -3.60 2.28 3.15
N THR A 199 -4.80 2.37 2.55
CA THR A 199 -5.63 1.19 2.22
C THR A 199 -5.00 0.28 1.16
N ARG A 200 -4.14 0.82 0.28
CA ARG A 200 -3.43 0.10 -0.79
C ARG A 200 -2.21 -0.62 -0.25
N SER A 201 -1.66 -0.18 0.89
CA SER A 201 -0.65 -0.90 1.66
C SER A 201 -1.15 -2.27 2.14
N ASP A 202 -2.34 -2.32 2.74
CA ASP A 202 -2.97 -3.57 3.18
C ASP A 202 -3.31 -4.50 1.99
N VAL A 203 -3.73 -3.93 0.86
CA VAL A 203 -3.96 -4.65 -0.41
C VAL A 203 -2.68 -5.32 -0.93
N TYR A 204 -1.54 -4.61 -0.90
CA TYR A 204 -0.24 -5.19 -1.27
C TYR A 204 0.13 -6.38 -0.39
N SER A 205 0.07 -6.21 0.93
CA SER A 205 0.37 -7.26 1.90
C SER A 205 -0.56 -8.48 1.75
N ALA A 206 -1.84 -8.27 1.46
CA ALA A 206 -2.78 -9.34 1.13
C ALA A 206 -2.49 -10.00 -0.24
N GLY A 207 -2.00 -9.25 -1.23
CA GLY A 207 -1.52 -9.78 -2.51
C GLY A 207 -0.30 -10.70 -2.35
N ILE A 208 0.67 -10.31 -1.51
CA ILE A 208 1.82 -11.16 -1.15
C ILE A 208 1.34 -12.44 -0.42
N MET A 209 0.31 -12.33 0.41
CA MET A 209 -0.30 -13.49 1.08
C MET A 209 -0.96 -14.46 0.08
N LEU A 210 -1.67 -13.93 -0.92
CA LEU A 210 -2.25 -14.74 -2.00
C LEU A 210 -1.17 -15.41 -2.86
N PHE A 211 -0.07 -14.72 -3.17
CA PHE A 211 1.11 -15.30 -3.83
C PHE A 211 1.70 -16.46 -3.01
N GLU A 212 1.89 -16.29 -1.69
CA GLU A 212 2.46 -17.34 -0.82
C GLU A 212 1.53 -18.55 -0.71
N MET A 213 0.21 -18.33 -0.65
CA MET A 213 -0.77 -19.43 -0.68
C MET A 213 -0.75 -20.22 -1.99
N LEU A 214 -0.68 -19.55 -3.14
CA LEU A 214 -0.65 -20.18 -4.46
C LEU A 214 0.67 -20.92 -4.75
N THR A 215 1.82 -20.36 -4.34
CA THR A 215 3.15 -20.88 -4.72
C THR A 215 3.85 -21.68 -3.62
N GLY A 216 3.38 -21.58 -2.37
CA GLY A 216 4.08 -22.12 -1.19
C GLY A 216 5.40 -21.40 -0.86
N ARG A 217 5.67 -20.25 -1.48
CA ARG A 217 6.93 -19.50 -1.33
C ARG A 217 6.65 -18.01 -1.22
N LYS A 218 7.53 -17.28 -0.54
CA LYS A 218 7.52 -15.80 -0.54
C LYS A 218 8.16 -15.29 -1.85
N PRO A 219 7.64 -14.22 -2.46
CA PRO A 219 8.18 -13.72 -3.73
C PRO A 219 9.57 -13.10 -3.57
N HIS A 220 9.91 -12.64 -2.36
CA HIS A 220 11.21 -12.07 -2.03
C HIS A 220 11.78 -12.74 -0.77
N THR A 221 13.07 -13.10 -0.85
CA THR A 221 13.84 -13.76 0.21
C THR A 221 15.28 -13.24 0.19
N GLY A 222 15.91 -13.14 1.35
CA GLY A 222 17.31 -12.73 1.51
C GLY A 222 17.81 -13.06 2.91
N ASP A 223 19.12 -13.08 3.09
CA ASP A 223 19.79 -13.47 4.35
C ASP A 223 19.59 -12.44 5.47
N THR A 224 19.26 -11.21 5.11
CA THR A 224 19.01 -10.11 6.06
C THR A 224 17.64 -9.46 5.81
N PRO A 225 16.94 -8.96 6.86
CA PRO A 225 15.64 -8.34 6.68
C PRO A 225 15.64 -7.13 5.73
N ILE A 226 16.75 -6.38 5.70
CA ILE A 226 16.88 -5.19 4.84
C ILE A 226 16.99 -5.54 3.35
N GLN A 227 17.54 -6.71 2.98
CA GLN A 227 17.51 -7.19 1.59
C GLN A 227 16.09 -7.53 1.13
N VAL A 228 15.25 -8.07 2.01
CA VAL A 228 13.84 -8.38 1.70
C VAL A 228 13.04 -7.09 1.52
N ALA A 229 13.19 -6.12 2.42
CA ALA A 229 12.56 -4.80 2.30
C ALA A 229 13.03 -4.06 1.02
N TYR A 230 14.34 -4.07 0.73
CA TYR A 230 14.90 -3.52 -0.51
C TYR A 230 14.33 -4.21 -1.76
N ALA A 231 14.11 -5.53 -1.73
CA ALA A 231 13.53 -6.26 -2.83
C ALA A 231 12.07 -5.86 -3.12
N HIS A 232 11.23 -5.65 -2.09
CA HIS A 232 9.87 -5.13 -2.28
C HIS A 232 9.86 -3.77 -3.00
N VAL A 233 10.84 -2.90 -2.70
CA VAL A 233 10.98 -1.57 -3.34
C VAL A 233 11.59 -1.63 -4.75
N HIS A 234 12.50 -2.56 -5.04
CA HIS A 234 13.30 -2.54 -6.28
C HIS A 234 13.05 -3.70 -7.26
N ARG A 235 12.14 -4.64 -6.94
CA ARG A 235 11.83 -5.81 -7.78
C ARG A 235 10.33 -5.99 -7.89
N ASP A 236 9.88 -6.55 -9.02
CA ASP A 236 8.47 -6.87 -9.20
C ASP A 236 8.20 -8.26 -8.61
N VAL A 237 7.00 -8.45 -8.07
CA VAL A 237 6.52 -9.77 -7.67
C VAL A 237 6.33 -10.60 -8.95
N PRO A 238 6.94 -11.80 -9.06
CA PRO A 238 6.79 -12.63 -10.25
C PRO A 238 5.36 -13.16 -10.36
N LYS A 239 4.97 -13.62 -11.56
CA LYS A 239 3.68 -14.29 -11.76
C LYS A 239 3.64 -15.62 -10.98
N PRO A 240 2.60 -15.89 -10.17
CA PRO A 240 2.41 -17.19 -9.51
C PRO A 240 2.57 -18.40 -10.44
N SER A 241 2.04 -18.33 -11.67
CA SER A 241 2.15 -19.39 -12.67
C SER A 241 3.59 -19.75 -13.05
N ALA A 242 4.54 -18.83 -12.94
CA ALA A 242 5.95 -19.08 -13.26
C ALA A 242 6.70 -19.83 -12.14
N TRP A 243 6.09 -20.01 -10.96
CA TRP A 243 6.70 -20.62 -9.78
C TRP A 243 6.04 -21.93 -9.35
N VAL A 244 4.87 -22.26 -9.89
CA VAL A 244 4.19 -23.55 -9.68
C VAL A 244 4.49 -24.45 -10.88
N ASP A 245 5.38 -25.41 -10.67
CA ASP A 245 5.56 -26.54 -11.59
C ASP A 245 4.23 -27.32 -11.70
N THR A 246 3.90 -27.86 -12.88
CA THR A 246 2.61 -28.52 -13.16
C THR A 246 2.54 -29.94 -12.58
N ASP A 247 2.71 -30.02 -11.26
CA ASP A 247 2.63 -31.21 -10.43
C ASP A 247 1.17 -31.66 -10.32
N TRP A 248 0.77 -32.60 -11.20
CA TRP A 248 -0.61 -33.04 -11.49
C TRP A 248 -1.50 -33.37 -10.29
N ARG A 249 -0.92 -33.59 -9.11
CA ARG A 249 -1.63 -33.86 -7.85
C ARG A 249 -2.22 -32.61 -7.17
N ARG A 250 -1.85 -31.40 -7.59
CA ARG A 250 -2.19 -30.15 -6.87
C ARG A 250 -3.16 -29.26 -7.64
N SER A 251 -2.90 -29.05 -8.93
CA SER A 251 -3.81 -28.40 -9.87
C SER A 251 -3.52 -28.96 -11.27
N PRO A 252 -4.37 -29.85 -11.82
CA PRO A 252 -4.15 -30.43 -13.16
C PRO A 252 -3.99 -29.36 -14.24
N ASP A 253 -4.71 -28.25 -14.08
CA ASP A 253 -4.83 -27.16 -15.05
C ASP A 253 -3.93 -25.93 -14.69
N GLY A 254 -3.08 -26.05 -13.66
CA GLY A 254 -2.15 -24.98 -13.25
C GLY A 254 -2.81 -23.81 -12.52
N ILE A 255 -2.35 -22.58 -12.81
CA ILE A 255 -2.89 -21.31 -12.30
C ILE A 255 -3.46 -20.50 -13.48
N PRO A 256 -4.72 -20.03 -13.43
CA PRO A 256 -5.30 -19.18 -14.48
C PRO A 256 -4.53 -17.85 -14.69
N PRO A 257 -4.38 -17.36 -15.93
CA PRO A 257 -3.76 -16.06 -16.20
C PRO A 257 -4.45 -14.86 -15.53
N TYR A 258 -5.75 -14.94 -15.25
CA TYR A 258 -6.46 -13.90 -14.49
C TYR A 258 -6.09 -13.87 -13.00
N LEU A 259 -5.55 -14.96 -12.43
CA LEU A 259 -4.94 -14.92 -11.08
C LEU A 259 -3.54 -14.33 -11.09
N ASP A 260 -2.75 -14.54 -12.15
CA ASP A 260 -1.49 -13.81 -12.31
C ASP A 260 -1.72 -12.30 -12.42
N ALA A 261 -2.77 -11.89 -13.17
CA ALA A 261 -3.19 -10.50 -13.28
C ALA A 261 -3.63 -9.93 -11.93
N LEU A 262 -4.56 -10.63 -11.24
CA LEU A 262 -5.08 -10.23 -9.93
C LEU A 262 -3.99 -10.07 -8.86
N VAL A 263 -3.05 -11.02 -8.79
CA VAL A 263 -1.90 -10.92 -7.87
C VAL A 263 -0.97 -9.79 -8.31
N GLY A 264 -0.62 -9.70 -9.60
CA GLY A 264 0.28 -8.68 -10.13
C GLY A 264 -0.22 -7.24 -9.94
N ALA A 265 -1.53 -7.02 -10.06
CA ALA A 265 -2.16 -5.73 -9.76
C ALA A 265 -2.14 -5.43 -8.25
N ALA A 266 -2.55 -6.37 -7.40
CA ALA A 266 -2.50 -6.19 -5.94
C ALA A 266 -1.08 -5.93 -5.42
N THR A 267 -0.06 -6.57 -6.01
CA THR A 267 1.35 -6.44 -5.61
C THR A 267 2.17 -5.51 -6.52
N ALA A 268 1.53 -4.60 -7.25
CA ALA A 268 2.24 -3.56 -8.00
C ALA A 268 3.05 -2.67 -7.03
N ARG A 269 4.29 -2.31 -7.40
CA ARG A 269 5.10 -1.39 -6.58
C ARG A 269 4.40 -0.05 -6.36
N ASP A 270 3.97 0.54 -7.47
CA ASP A 270 3.18 1.77 -7.52
C ASP A 270 1.80 1.57 -6.87
N PRO A 271 1.46 2.29 -5.78
CA PRO A 271 0.16 2.18 -5.12
C PRO A 271 -1.04 2.55 -6.01
N ASP A 272 -0.89 3.49 -6.95
CA ASP A 272 -1.98 3.93 -7.85
C ASP A 272 -2.35 2.87 -8.89
N ARG A 273 -1.51 1.83 -9.05
CA ARG A 273 -1.78 0.67 -9.92
C ARG A 273 -2.38 -0.53 -9.19
N ARG A 274 -2.54 -0.45 -7.87
CA ARG A 274 -3.22 -1.45 -7.04
C ARG A 274 -4.74 -1.18 -7.01
N PRO A 275 -5.59 -2.18 -6.69
CA PRO A 275 -6.95 -1.91 -6.24
C PRO A 275 -6.92 -0.87 -5.11
N ARG A 276 -7.73 0.19 -5.22
CA ARG A 276 -7.71 1.33 -4.28
C ARG A 276 -7.90 0.96 -2.79
N ASP A 277 -8.59 -0.14 -2.53
CA ASP A 277 -8.97 -0.63 -1.21
C ASP A 277 -9.18 -2.16 -1.23
N ALA A 278 -9.44 -2.76 -0.06
CA ALA A 278 -9.71 -4.18 0.07
C ALA A 278 -11.08 -4.61 -0.49
N ARG A 279 -12.02 -3.68 -0.73
CA ARG A 279 -13.34 -3.95 -1.33
C ARG A 279 -13.17 -4.24 -2.83
N ALA A 280 -12.47 -3.37 -3.56
CA ALA A 280 -12.11 -3.56 -4.95
C ALA A 280 -11.28 -4.84 -5.18
N PHE A 281 -10.35 -5.15 -4.26
CA PHE A 281 -9.59 -6.41 -4.32
C PHE A 281 -10.48 -7.65 -4.05
N LEU A 282 -11.40 -7.56 -3.08
CA LEU A 282 -12.39 -8.61 -2.78
C LEU A 282 -13.29 -8.91 -3.99
N ASP A 283 -13.74 -7.88 -4.71
CA ASP A 283 -14.58 -8.06 -5.89
C ASP A 283 -13.80 -8.69 -7.06
N GLY A 284 -12.51 -8.35 -7.22
CA GLY A 284 -11.60 -9.06 -8.12
C GLY A 284 -11.44 -10.55 -7.77
N VAL A 285 -11.23 -10.85 -6.49
CA VAL A 285 -11.19 -12.23 -5.95
C VAL A 285 -12.50 -12.98 -6.20
N ARG A 286 -13.65 -12.33 -6.03
CA ARG A 286 -14.97 -12.94 -6.23
C ARG A 286 -15.27 -13.20 -7.71
N ARG A 287 -14.89 -12.28 -8.61
CA ARG A 287 -14.94 -12.47 -10.07
C ARG A 287 -14.05 -13.65 -10.50
N ALA A 288 -12.82 -13.73 -10.00
CA ALA A 288 -11.93 -14.87 -10.25
C ALA A 288 -12.46 -16.21 -9.69
N ARG A 289 -13.05 -16.22 -8.48
CA ARG A 289 -13.67 -17.42 -7.90
C ARG A 289 -14.86 -17.90 -8.74
N LYS A 290 -15.68 -16.98 -9.25
CA LYS A 290 -16.84 -17.30 -10.13
C LYS A 290 -16.38 -17.93 -11.45
N ALA A 291 -15.27 -17.48 -12.02
CA ALA A 291 -14.66 -18.11 -13.21
C ALA A 291 -14.18 -19.53 -12.91
N LEU A 292 -13.38 -19.71 -11.84
CA LEU A 292 -12.91 -21.03 -11.39
C LEU A 292 -14.06 -22.00 -11.08
N SER A 293 -15.09 -21.57 -10.35
CA SER A 293 -16.25 -22.42 -10.04
C SER A 293 -17.10 -22.77 -11.25
N SER A 294 -16.89 -22.09 -12.38
CA SER A 294 -17.51 -22.38 -13.68
C SER A 294 -16.60 -23.20 -14.61
N GLY A 295 -15.42 -23.63 -14.13
CA GLY A 295 -14.42 -24.37 -14.92
C GLY A 295 -13.64 -23.51 -15.93
N ILE A 296 -13.74 -22.18 -15.85
CA ILE A 296 -13.12 -21.26 -16.81
C ILE A 296 -11.66 -21.03 -16.42
N MET A 297 -10.74 -21.80 -17.00
CA MET A 297 -9.29 -21.67 -16.74
C MET A 297 -8.60 -20.58 -17.58
N HIS A 298 -9.21 -20.14 -18.68
CA HIS A 298 -8.69 -19.07 -19.53
C HIS A 298 -9.80 -18.12 -19.95
N ASP A 299 -9.71 -16.88 -19.50
CA ASP A 299 -10.60 -15.78 -19.87
C ASP A 299 -9.74 -14.52 -20.09
N PRO A 300 -9.49 -14.13 -21.37
CA PRO A 300 -8.72 -12.93 -21.68
C PRO A 300 -9.37 -11.63 -21.18
N HIS A 301 -10.70 -11.54 -21.20
CA HIS A 301 -11.43 -10.35 -20.77
C HIS A 301 -11.28 -10.15 -19.26
N LEU A 302 -11.50 -11.22 -18.48
CA LEU A 302 -11.25 -11.20 -17.04
C LEU A 302 -9.78 -10.97 -16.71
N THR A 303 -8.85 -11.46 -17.53
CA THR A 303 -7.41 -11.24 -17.34
C THR A 303 -7.04 -9.76 -17.53
N THR A 304 -7.57 -9.08 -18.55
CA THR A 304 -7.40 -7.62 -18.72
C THR A 304 -8.07 -6.86 -17.57
N LEU A 305 -9.31 -7.22 -17.22
CA LEU A 305 -10.11 -6.57 -16.19
C LEU A 305 -9.53 -6.68 -14.77
N LEU A 306 -8.80 -7.77 -14.46
CA LEU A 306 -8.07 -7.92 -13.19
C LEU A 306 -6.62 -7.40 -13.25
N ALA A 307 -6.10 -7.01 -14.42
CA ALA A 307 -4.78 -6.38 -14.58
C ALA A 307 -4.83 -4.85 -14.41
N ASP A 308 -6.00 -4.24 -14.65
CA ASP A 308 -6.29 -2.83 -14.34
C ASP A 308 -7.54 -2.74 -13.45
N PRO A 309 -7.39 -2.87 -12.12
CA PRO A 309 -8.51 -2.90 -11.19
C PRO A 309 -9.18 -1.52 -11.01
N ASN A 310 -8.55 -0.43 -11.49
CA ASN A 310 -9.07 0.94 -11.34
C ASN A 310 -9.83 1.39 -12.60
N SER A 311 -9.79 0.63 -13.69
CA SER A 311 -10.64 0.79 -14.90
C SER A 311 -12.15 0.49 -14.68
N LEU A 312 -12.58 0.26 -13.44
CA LEU A 312 -13.83 -0.46 -13.10
C LEU A 312 -14.95 0.38 -12.46
N ASP A 313 -14.70 1.65 -12.16
CA ASP A 313 -15.61 2.50 -11.37
C ASP A 313 -16.99 2.77 -12.03
N ASP A 314 -17.16 2.45 -13.32
CA ASP A 314 -18.43 2.53 -14.07
C ASP A 314 -19.25 1.21 -14.08
N THR A 315 -18.92 0.19 -13.28
CA THR A 315 -19.64 -1.11 -13.27
C THR A 315 -20.39 -1.40 -11.97
N GLU A 316 -21.62 -1.88 -12.08
CA GLU A 316 -22.57 -2.06 -10.95
C GLU A 316 -22.00 -2.93 -9.80
N PRO A 317 -22.39 -2.63 -8.54
CA PRO A 317 -22.03 -3.45 -7.39
C PRO A 317 -22.53 -4.88 -7.55
N VAL A 318 -21.65 -5.85 -7.29
CA VAL A 318 -21.95 -7.27 -7.50
C VAL A 318 -22.70 -7.82 -6.29
N ASP A 319 -24.01 -7.59 -6.25
CA ASP A 319 -24.95 -8.18 -5.29
C ASP A 319 -25.03 -9.70 -5.45
N ILE A 320 -24.06 -10.40 -4.85
CA ILE A 320 -24.09 -11.85 -4.63
C ILE A 320 -24.39 -12.08 -3.15
N GLU A 321 -25.60 -12.58 -2.90
CA GLU A 321 -26.12 -12.89 -1.56
C GLU A 321 -25.16 -13.84 -0.81
N TYR A 322 -24.64 -13.36 0.32
CA TYR A 322 -23.55 -14.02 1.06
C TYR A 322 -24.07 -15.24 1.84
N THR A 323 -23.84 -16.44 1.30
CA THR A 323 -23.96 -17.69 2.07
C THR A 323 -22.59 -18.10 2.63
N PRO A 324 -22.30 -17.91 3.93
CA PRO A 324 -20.99 -18.22 4.50
C PRO A 324 -20.73 -19.74 4.51
N THR A 325 -19.71 -20.16 3.75
CA THR A 325 -18.72 -21.25 4.00
C THR A 325 -19.12 -22.58 4.66
N ARG A 326 -20.40 -22.91 4.83
CA ARG A 326 -20.85 -24.23 5.33
C ARG A 326 -20.49 -25.35 4.35
N ARG A 327 -20.53 -25.10 3.02
CA ARG A 327 -20.27 -26.13 1.99
C ARG A 327 -18.79 -26.51 1.86
N ALA A 328 -17.88 -25.53 1.83
CA ALA A 328 -16.44 -25.80 1.76
C ALA A 328 -15.90 -26.42 3.05
N MET A 329 -16.40 -25.99 4.22
CA MET A 329 -16.05 -26.62 5.50
C MET A 329 -16.69 -28.00 5.70
N ALA A 330 -17.92 -28.23 5.22
CA ALA A 330 -18.49 -29.59 5.17
C ALA A 330 -17.62 -30.52 4.32
N ALA A 331 -17.30 -30.15 3.08
CA ALA A 331 -16.44 -30.98 2.22
C ALA A 331 -15.07 -31.29 2.83
N LEU A 332 -14.46 -30.34 3.57
CA LEU A 332 -13.19 -30.56 4.27
C LEU A 332 -13.36 -31.42 5.55
N ALA A 333 -14.48 -31.30 6.25
CA ALA A 333 -14.83 -32.13 7.40
C ALA A 333 -15.20 -33.57 6.98
N ASP A 334 -15.94 -33.73 5.88
CA ASP A 334 -16.31 -35.01 5.27
C ASP A 334 -15.07 -35.75 4.76
N ALA A 335 -14.10 -35.03 4.17
CA ALA A 335 -12.81 -35.60 3.80
C ALA A 335 -12.00 -36.06 5.03
N HIS A 336 -12.06 -35.32 6.15
CA HIS A 336 -11.44 -35.73 7.41
C HIS A 336 -12.19 -36.91 8.07
N ALA A 337 -13.52 -36.94 7.97
CA ALA A 337 -14.37 -37.99 8.49
C ALA A 337 -14.20 -39.29 7.70
N ALA A 338 -14.03 -39.23 6.37
CA ALA A 338 -13.70 -40.39 5.54
C ALA A 338 -12.31 -40.97 5.88
N ALA A 339 -11.31 -40.10 6.10
CA ALA A 339 -9.99 -40.52 6.57
C ALA A 339 -10.03 -41.14 7.98
N ALA A 340 -10.84 -40.59 8.88
CA ALA A 340 -11.07 -41.15 10.21
C ALA A 340 -11.88 -42.46 10.18
N ALA A 341 -12.85 -42.58 9.27
CA ALA A 341 -13.65 -43.79 9.09
C ALA A 341 -12.79 -44.97 8.64
N GLY A 342 -11.91 -44.80 7.63
CA GLY A 342 -10.98 -45.85 7.22
C GLY A 342 -10.01 -46.28 8.32
N ALA A 343 -9.64 -45.36 9.23
CA ALA A 343 -8.85 -45.70 10.42
C ALA A 343 -9.68 -46.43 11.50
N ALA A 344 -10.97 -46.08 11.66
CA ALA A 344 -11.88 -46.72 12.60
C ALA A 344 -12.34 -48.12 12.14
N GLU A 345 -12.52 -48.34 10.83
CA GLU A 345 -12.98 -49.60 10.25
C GLU A 345 -11.97 -50.75 10.47
N THR A 346 -10.69 -50.41 10.66
CA THR A 346 -9.61 -51.36 11.05
C THR A 346 -9.63 -51.72 12.54
N ILE A 347 -10.40 -51.00 13.37
CA ILE A 347 -10.47 -51.18 14.84
C ILE A 347 -11.86 -51.66 15.28
N ALA A 348 -12.91 -51.37 14.51
CA ALA A 348 -14.30 -51.69 14.83
C ALA A 348 -14.71 -53.16 14.59
N THR A 349 -13.81 -54.04 14.14
CA THR A 349 -14.12 -55.46 13.87
C THR A 349 -14.16 -56.36 15.12
N ALA A 350 -14.06 -55.79 16.33
CA ALA A 350 -13.89 -56.55 17.59
C ALA A 350 -15.03 -56.39 18.62
N ALA A 351 -15.93 -55.42 18.46
CA ALA A 351 -17.08 -55.18 19.34
C ALA A 351 -18.12 -54.32 18.57
N THR A 352 -19.44 -54.42 18.76
CA THR A 352 -20.22 -55.04 19.86
C THR A 352 -21.54 -55.61 19.30
N ALA A 353 -22.10 -56.65 19.92
CA ALA A 353 -23.50 -57.05 19.71
C ALA A 353 -24.37 -56.54 20.88
N GLY A 354 -25.40 -55.73 20.62
CA GLY A 354 -26.28 -55.22 21.68
C GLY A 354 -27.26 -54.11 21.29
N ALA A 355 -28.49 -54.54 21.00
CA ALA A 355 -29.79 -53.84 21.00
C ALA A 355 -29.95 -52.40 21.56
N THR A 356 -30.70 -51.56 20.80
CA THR A 356 -31.92 -50.74 21.14
C THR A 356 -32.03 -50.02 22.51
N ASP A 357 -32.75 -48.89 22.66
CA ASP A 357 -34.02 -48.51 22.01
C ASP A 357 -34.38 -46.99 22.12
N ALA A 358 -35.50 -46.61 21.52
CA ALA A 358 -36.39 -45.47 21.81
C ALA A 358 -36.07 -44.07 21.24
N THR A 359 -37.14 -43.31 21.00
CA THR A 359 -37.18 -41.98 20.38
C THR A 359 -38.50 -41.30 20.74
N GLU A 360 -38.51 -40.00 21.03
CA GLU A 360 -39.74 -39.19 21.04
C GLU A 360 -39.44 -37.71 20.67
N ALA A 361 -40.41 -37.03 20.07
CA ALA A 361 -40.31 -35.64 19.59
C ALA A 361 -41.69 -34.96 19.57
N ALA A 362 -41.73 -33.63 19.73
CA ALA A 362 -42.97 -32.84 19.63
C ALA A 362 -42.75 -31.43 19.02
N PRO A 363 -43.76 -30.80 18.36
CA PRO A 363 -43.59 -29.60 17.52
C PRO A 363 -44.34 -28.34 18.05
N PRO A 364 -44.22 -27.16 17.39
CA PRO A 364 -44.75 -25.87 17.86
C PRO A 364 -46.12 -25.45 17.25
N VAL A 365 -46.70 -24.33 17.75
CA VAL A 365 -47.90 -23.64 17.23
C VAL A 365 -47.73 -22.09 17.36
N ASP A 366 -48.71 -21.28 16.93
CA ASP A 366 -48.47 -20.01 16.19
C ASP A 366 -49.50 -18.87 16.40
N THR A 367 -49.13 -17.63 15.97
CA THR A 367 -49.91 -16.44 15.51
C THR A 367 -51.01 -15.69 16.33
N THR A 368 -50.98 -14.33 16.22
CA THR A 368 -52.10 -13.31 16.20
C THR A 368 -52.94 -13.04 17.49
N GLU A 369 -53.67 -11.92 17.71
CA GLU A 369 -53.96 -10.67 16.94
C GLU A 369 -54.13 -9.39 17.85
N ALA A 370 -54.88 -8.34 17.42
CA ALA A 370 -54.68 -6.91 17.80
C ALA A 370 -55.73 -6.19 18.71
N ALA A 371 -55.28 -5.04 19.28
CA ALA A 371 -55.93 -3.73 19.55
C ALA A 371 -57.27 -3.54 20.35
N ASP A 372 -57.29 -2.52 21.24
CA ASP A 372 -58.22 -1.34 21.20
C ASP A 372 -57.73 -0.18 22.14
N ALA A 373 -58.42 0.99 22.18
CA ALA A 373 -58.05 2.27 22.84
C ALA A 373 -58.65 2.49 24.26
N THR A 374 -58.32 3.54 25.06
CA THR A 374 -58.98 4.88 24.99
C THR A 374 -58.53 5.87 26.13
N THR A 375 -58.11 7.10 25.77
CA THR A 375 -58.31 8.48 26.36
C THR A 375 -58.11 8.83 27.88
N ALA A 376 -57.85 10.14 28.13
CA ALA A 376 -57.96 10.96 29.38
C ALA A 376 -56.78 10.96 30.39
N GLU A 377 -56.45 12.04 31.13
CA GLU A 377 -56.64 13.50 31.00
C GLU A 377 -55.63 14.26 31.92
N ALA A 378 -55.51 15.59 31.79
CA ALA A 378 -54.77 16.50 32.70
C ALA A 378 -55.66 16.93 33.91
N PRO A 379 -55.36 17.93 34.79
CA PRO A 379 -54.22 18.87 34.84
C PRO A 379 -53.63 19.11 36.26
N ALA A 380 -52.77 20.13 36.38
CA ALA A 380 -52.34 20.74 37.65
C ALA A 380 -53.02 22.10 37.90
N PRO A 381 -53.01 22.61 39.15
CA PRO A 381 -53.00 24.07 39.38
C PRO A 381 -51.97 24.56 40.43
N ALA A 382 -51.74 25.88 40.44
CA ALA A 382 -50.92 26.63 41.42
C ALA A 382 -51.83 27.24 42.53
N PRO A 383 -51.75 28.51 43.05
CA PRO A 383 -50.89 29.70 42.81
C PRO A 383 -49.71 29.77 43.83
N ALA A 384 -49.01 30.87 44.18
CA ALA A 384 -49.05 32.33 43.91
C ALA A 384 -47.61 32.92 44.07
N SER A 385 -47.27 34.22 44.02
CA SER A 385 -47.99 35.51 43.87
C SER A 385 -47.05 36.59 43.26
N SER A 386 -47.46 37.87 43.26
CA SER A 386 -46.63 39.07 42.95
C SER A 386 -46.90 40.16 44.02
N PRO A 387 -46.62 41.50 43.93
CA PRO A 387 -46.35 42.44 42.79
C PRO A 387 -45.07 43.34 43.01
N ALA A 388 -44.66 44.38 42.27
CA ALA A 388 -44.70 44.84 40.87
C ALA A 388 -43.92 46.19 40.73
N VAL A 389 -43.01 46.29 39.73
CA VAL A 389 -42.85 47.36 38.67
C VAL A 389 -43.62 48.70 38.86
N PRO A 390 -43.10 49.95 38.55
CA PRO A 390 -42.15 50.34 37.46
C PRO A 390 -41.09 51.49 37.67
N ARG A 391 -40.10 51.52 36.75
CA ARG A 391 -39.47 52.65 35.97
C ARG A 391 -38.96 53.99 36.60
N SER A 392 -37.71 54.31 36.19
CA SER A 392 -37.19 55.59 35.63
C SER A 392 -37.06 56.91 36.44
N GLY A 393 -35.90 57.55 36.32
CA GLY A 393 -35.78 59.02 36.13
C GLY A 393 -35.09 59.85 37.23
N THR A 394 -34.04 60.58 36.86
CA THR A 394 -33.48 61.76 37.58
C THR A 394 -34.35 63.01 37.27
N PRO A 395 -34.46 64.05 38.14
CA PRO A 395 -33.33 64.96 38.45
C PRO A 395 -33.29 65.67 39.83
N THR A 396 -32.26 66.52 39.91
CA THR A 396 -31.67 67.48 40.87
C THR A 396 -32.56 68.54 41.58
N VAL A 397 -32.05 69.12 42.70
CA VAL A 397 -32.21 70.51 43.26
C VAL A 397 -32.94 70.70 44.64
N GLU A 398 -32.20 71.35 45.57
CA GLU A 398 -32.48 72.25 46.74
C GLU A 398 -33.61 72.11 47.81
N ALA A 399 -33.14 72.12 49.07
CA ALA A 399 -33.36 73.09 50.18
C ALA A 399 -34.69 73.26 50.96
N GLY A 400 -34.52 73.63 52.26
CA GLY A 400 -35.56 74.02 53.23
C GLY A 400 -36.16 72.85 54.03
N SER A 401 -36.52 72.96 55.32
CA SER A 401 -36.28 74.02 56.33
C SER A 401 -36.43 73.44 57.76
N GLU A 402 -36.15 74.25 58.80
CA GLU A 402 -36.44 73.98 60.24
C GLU A 402 -37.98 74.09 60.55
N PRO A 403 -38.50 74.09 61.81
CA PRO A 403 -37.88 73.96 63.16
C PRO A 403 -38.70 73.11 64.22
N VAL A 404 -38.36 73.29 65.51
CA VAL A 404 -39.18 73.11 66.77
C VAL A 404 -39.23 71.72 67.48
N GLU A 405 -38.39 71.58 68.53
CA GLU A 405 -38.68 71.49 70.00
C GLU A 405 -40.07 71.02 70.56
N PRO A 406 -40.27 70.82 71.90
CA PRO A 406 -39.33 70.70 73.06
C PRO A 406 -39.70 69.57 74.11
N VAL A 407 -38.91 69.49 75.22
CA VAL A 407 -39.18 68.89 76.59
C VAL A 407 -39.64 67.41 76.71
N ASP A 408 -39.45 66.66 77.82
CA ASP A 408 -38.90 66.84 79.20
C ASP A 408 -38.42 65.44 79.74
N THR A 409 -37.85 65.16 80.93
CA THR A 409 -37.43 65.87 82.17
C THR A 409 -36.12 65.20 82.68
N GLU A 410 -35.14 65.87 83.32
CA GLU A 410 -34.97 66.25 84.74
C GLU A 410 -34.80 65.12 85.80
N TRP A 411 -33.56 64.95 86.30
CA TRP A 411 -33.23 65.02 87.75
C TRP A 411 -31.73 65.33 87.95
N ALA A 412 -31.35 65.89 89.10
CA ALA A 412 -30.03 66.47 89.37
C ALA A 412 -29.13 65.65 90.32
N ASP A 413 -27.81 65.92 90.27
CA ASP A 413 -26.98 66.14 91.48
C ASP A 413 -25.78 67.08 91.17
N SER A 414 -25.24 67.65 92.24
CA SER A 414 -24.02 68.45 92.47
C SER A 414 -22.93 68.52 91.40
N GLY A 415 -22.42 69.75 91.18
CA GLY A 415 -21.44 70.07 90.14
C GLY A 415 -19.98 70.16 90.61
N ALA A 416 -19.08 70.34 89.64
CA ALA A 416 -17.68 70.73 89.86
C ALA A 416 -17.07 71.44 88.63
N TYR A 417 -16.59 72.67 88.86
CA TYR A 417 -15.51 73.45 88.22
C TYR A 417 -15.18 73.39 86.70
N GLU A 418 -14.55 74.47 86.22
CA GLU A 418 -14.25 74.79 84.82
C GLU A 418 -13.35 73.79 84.07
N ILE A 419 -13.56 73.67 82.74
CA ILE A 419 -12.92 72.69 81.87
C ILE A 419 -11.52 73.14 81.41
N ALA A 420 -10.49 72.32 81.71
CA ALA A 420 -9.10 72.57 81.34
C ALA A 420 -8.84 72.53 79.81
N ARG A 421 -8.17 73.56 79.28
CA ARG A 421 -8.13 73.90 77.83
C ARG A 421 -6.85 73.50 77.07
N GLU A 422 -6.11 72.45 77.46
CA GLU A 422 -4.70 72.28 77.02
C GLU A 422 -4.26 70.88 76.48
N THR A 423 -5.08 70.13 75.73
CA THR A 423 -4.62 68.82 75.16
C THR A 423 -4.85 68.59 73.65
N ARG A 424 -5.64 69.43 72.96
CA ARG A 424 -6.13 69.09 71.59
C ARG A 424 -5.12 69.20 70.44
N ARG A 425 -3.94 69.84 70.63
CA ARG A 425 -2.97 70.12 69.54
C ARG A 425 -1.92 69.05 69.24
N ARG A 426 -1.65 68.09 70.16
CA ARG A 426 -0.62 67.05 69.94
C ARG A 426 -1.15 65.79 69.23
N ARG A 427 -2.44 65.44 69.40
CA ARG A 427 -3.05 64.25 68.78
C ARG A 427 -3.28 64.42 67.27
N THR A 428 -3.79 65.58 66.84
CA THR A 428 -4.02 65.90 65.42
C THR A 428 -2.73 66.03 64.62
N ARG A 429 -1.68 66.68 65.16
CA ARG A 429 -0.37 66.75 64.50
C ARG A 429 0.26 65.36 64.29
N ARG A 430 0.12 64.45 65.25
CA ARG A 430 0.55 63.04 65.10
C ARG A 430 -0.27 62.28 64.05
N ALA A 431 -1.59 62.47 64.02
CA ALA A 431 -2.44 61.87 62.99
C ALA A 431 -2.07 62.37 61.58
N VAL A 432 -1.88 63.69 61.40
CA VAL A 432 -1.46 64.27 60.12
C VAL A 432 -0.07 63.78 59.70
N SER A 433 0.91 63.68 60.61
CA SER A 433 2.21 63.10 60.27
C SER A 433 2.12 61.62 59.90
N ILE A 434 1.26 60.83 60.57
CA ILE A 434 1.03 59.42 60.21
C ILE A 434 0.40 59.31 58.82
N VAL A 435 -0.59 60.14 58.48
CA VAL A 435 -1.20 60.16 57.14
C VAL A 435 -0.19 60.59 56.07
N ILE A 436 0.62 61.63 56.33
CA ILE A 436 1.68 62.05 55.40
C ILE A 436 2.71 60.94 55.19
N THR A 437 3.17 60.27 56.25
CA THR A 437 4.09 59.13 56.15
C THR A 437 3.46 57.93 55.43
N LEU A 438 2.17 57.65 55.65
CA LEU A 438 1.46 56.61 54.89
C LEU A 438 1.36 56.96 53.40
N VAL A 439 1.08 58.23 53.06
CA VAL A 439 1.02 58.70 51.66
C VAL A 439 2.39 58.71 51.00
N THR A 440 3.48 59.08 51.70
CA THR A 440 4.83 59.02 51.12
C THR A 440 5.35 57.59 51.04
N VAL A 441 5.03 56.69 51.99
CA VAL A 441 5.31 55.26 51.87
C VAL A 441 4.49 54.63 50.74
N LEU A 442 3.23 55.04 50.54
CA LEU A 442 2.43 54.59 49.40
C LEU A 442 3.00 55.10 48.07
N ALA A 443 3.39 56.37 47.99
CA ALA A 443 4.02 56.93 46.79
C ALA A 443 5.39 56.29 46.49
N LEU A 444 6.19 55.99 47.51
CA LEU A 444 7.47 55.29 47.36
C LEU A 444 7.28 53.81 46.99
N THR A 445 6.31 53.10 47.57
CA THR A 445 6.03 51.70 47.20
C THR A 445 5.42 51.58 45.81
N VAL A 446 4.50 52.48 45.42
CA VAL A 446 3.98 52.58 44.05
C VAL A 446 5.10 53.00 43.07
N GLY A 447 5.99 53.92 43.45
CA GLY A 447 7.13 54.34 42.64
C GLY A 447 8.16 53.22 42.42
N VAL A 448 8.52 52.49 43.49
CA VAL A 448 9.38 51.30 43.42
C VAL A 448 8.71 50.19 42.61
N TRP A 449 7.41 49.94 42.80
CA TRP A 449 6.65 48.97 42.00
C TRP A 449 6.61 49.36 40.52
N TRP A 450 6.43 50.64 40.20
CA TRP A 450 6.45 51.12 38.81
C TRP A 450 7.83 50.98 38.16
N LEU A 451 8.90 51.26 38.91
CA LEU A 451 10.29 51.11 38.45
C LEU A 451 10.74 49.64 38.32
N ALA A 452 10.24 48.75 39.18
CA ALA A 452 10.64 47.34 39.24
C ALA A 452 9.77 46.41 38.38
N ALA A 453 8.46 46.68 38.25
CA ALA A 453 7.50 45.79 37.59
C ALA A 453 6.52 46.52 36.65
N GLY A 454 6.08 47.74 36.99
CA GLY A 454 5.05 48.46 36.22
C GLY A 454 5.47 48.96 34.83
N ARG A 455 6.76 48.92 34.49
CA ARG A 455 7.32 49.37 33.20
C ARG A 455 7.16 48.36 32.06
N TYR A 456 7.16 47.07 32.39
CA TYR A 456 7.16 45.97 31.41
C TYR A 456 5.80 45.29 31.33
N LEU A 457 5.61 44.49 30.30
CA LEU A 457 4.50 43.55 30.11
C LEU A 457 5.07 42.26 29.49
N PRO A 458 4.45 41.09 29.74
CA PRO A 458 4.76 39.90 28.96
C PRO A 458 4.30 40.11 27.51
N ALA A 459 5.15 39.78 26.55
CA ALA A 459 4.81 39.84 25.13
C ALA A 459 3.66 38.87 24.78
N PRO A 460 2.62 39.31 24.05
CA PRO A 460 1.44 38.48 23.80
C PRO A 460 1.77 37.31 22.86
N ALA A 461 1.22 36.13 23.17
CA ALA A 461 1.33 34.96 22.32
C ALA A 461 0.46 35.11 21.06
N VAL A 462 1.09 35.56 19.96
CA VAL A 462 0.45 35.79 18.65
C VAL A 462 0.97 34.87 17.54
N THR A 463 1.71 33.81 17.91
CA THR A 463 2.15 32.76 16.98
C THR A 463 0.95 32.02 16.39
N SER A 464 1.09 31.53 15.15
CA SER A 464 0.02 30.89 14.35
C SER A 464 -1.22 31.73 14.00
N LEU A 465 -1.39 32.94 14.56
CA LEU A 465 -2.41 33.90 14.14
C LEU A 465 -2.09 34.47 12.76
N THR A 466 -3.11 34.97 12.05
CA THR A 466 -2.92 35.74 10.81
C THR A 466 -2.39 37.14 11.11
N GLN A 467 -1.74 37.78 10.14
CA GLN A 467 -1.24 39.17 10.26
C GLN A 467 -2.24 40.17 10.88
N PRO A 468 -3.53 40.28 10.45
CA PRO A 468 -4.47 41.23 11.05
C PRO A 468 -4.85 40.89 12.50
N GLU A 469 -4.96 39.60 12.84
CA GLU A 469 -5.27 39.15 14.22
C GLU A 469 -4.09 39.42 15.16
N ALA A 470 -2.87 39.11 14.73
CA ALA A 470 -1.65 39.41 15.46
C ALA A 470 -1.48 40.93 15.67
N ALA A 471 -1.69 41.74 14.62
CA ALA A 471 -1.66 43.20 14.70
C ALA A 471 -2.71 43.75 15.70
N ALA A 472 -3.93 43.17 15.70
CA ALA A 472 -4.98 43.56 16.65
C ALA A 472 -4.60 43.21 18.10
N ALA A 473 -4.07 42.00 18.35
CA ALA A 473 -3.64 41.56 19.67
C ALA A 473 -2.46 42.36 20.22
N VAL A 474 -1.43 42.63 19.40
CA VAL A 474 -0.26 43.46 19.78
C VAL A 474 -0.69 44.91 20.06
N LYS A 475 -1.60 45.46 19.25
CA LYS A 475 -2.18 46.80 19.50
C LYS A 475 -3.03 46.83 20.78
N ALA A 476 -3.79 45.78 21.09
CA ALA A 476 -4.55 45.67 22.33
C ALA A 476 -3.64 45.60 23.58
N ALA A 477 -2.43 45.02 23.45
CA ALA A 477 -1.41 45.02 24.49
C ALA A 477 -0.68 46.38 24.67
N GLY A 478 -0.98 47.40 23.85
CA GLY A 478 -0.33 48.71 23.92
C GLY A 478 1.11 48.72 23.39
N LEU A 479 1.39 47.86 22.41
CA LEU A 479 2.69 47.71 21.75
C LEU A 479 2.59 48.15 20.28
N ALA A 480 3.72 48.53 19.68
CA ALA A 480 3.83 48.73 18.24
C ALA A 480 4.08 47.38 17.53
N PHE A 481 3.60 47.24 16.30
CA PHE A 481 3.70 46.01 15.51
C PHE A 481 4.55 46.26 14.26
N ALA A 482 5.57 45.43 14.05
CA ALA A 482 6.37 45.38 12.84
C ALA A 482 6.37 43.95 12.28
N THR A 483 6.59 43.81 10.96
CA THR A 483 6.60 42.50 10.31
C THR A 483 7.82 42.30 9.43
N THR A 484 8.48 41.15 9.59
CA THR A 484 9.42 40.57 8.63
C THR A 484 8.77 39.34 7.97
N GLU A 485 9.39 38.77 6.93
CA GLU A 485 8.83 37.64 6.20
C GLU A 485 9.89 36.57 5.91
N GLU A 486 9.61 35.31 6.24
CA GLU A 486 10.51 34.16 6.05
C GLU A 486 9.73 32.95 5.51
N PHE A 487 10.41 31.98 4.89
CA PHE A 487 9.78 30.73 4.45
C PHE A 487 9.61 29.75 5.60
N SER A 488 8.55 28.93 5.58
CA SER A 488 8.29 27.90 6.59
C SER A 488 7.58 26.69 5.99
N GLU A 489 8.12 25.50 6.26
CA GLU A 489 7.50 24.23 5.90
C GLU A 489 6.30 23.85 6.81
N THR A 490 6.16 24.49 7.98
CA THR A 490 5.17 24.12 9.00
C THR A 490 4.06 25.16 9.20
N VAL A 491 4.31 26.43 8.85
CA VAL A 491 3.37 27.54 9.06
C VAL A 491 2.79 28.01 7.73
N PRO A 492 1.46 27.97 7.52
CA PRO A 492 0.82 28.46 6.29
C PRO A 492 1.09 29.95 6.00
N THR A 493 1.03 30.32 4.72
CA THR A 493 1.21 31.70 4.21
C THR A 493 0.40 32.72 5.00
N GLY A 494 1.02 33.85 5.37
CA GLY A 494 0.35 34.99 6.03
C GLY A 494 0.08 34.83 7.53
N ARG A 495 0.60 33.76 8.16
CA ARG A 495 0.57 33.54 9.61
C ARG A 495 1.92 33.82 10.27
N VAL A 496 1.90 34.16 11.55
CA VAL A 496 3.11 34.42 12.35
C VAL A 496 3.83 33.12 12.72
N ILE A 497 5.08 32.98 12.26
CA ILE A 497 6.02 31.90 12.63
C ILE A 497 6.52 32.13 14.06
N ALA A 498 7.10 33.31 14.30
CA ALA A 498 7.78 33.66 15.54
C ALA A 498 7.64 35.16 15.83
N THR A 499 7.94 35.58 17.06
CA THR A 499 8.01 36.98 17.45
C THR A 499 9.33 37.29 18.14
N VAL A 500 9.79 38.54 18.02
CA VAL A 500 10.91 39.10 18.78
C VAL A 500 10.42 40.39 19.47
N PRO A 501 10.34 40.43 20.81
CA PRO A 501 10.55 39.35 21.78
C PRO A 501 9.59 38.15 21.61
N GLY A 502 9.98 37.01 22.16
CA GLY A 502 9.20 35.77 22.16
C GLY A 502 7.98 35.82 23.08
N PRO A 503 7.02 34.89 22.95
CA PRO A 503 5.79 34.88 23.75
C PRO A 503 6.11 34.75 25.25
N GLY A 504 5.64 35.70 26.05
CA GLY A 504 5.88 35.76 27.49
C GLY A 504 7.16 36.50 27.92
N GLU A 505 8.07 36.86 26.99
CA GLU A 505 9.26 37.66 27.33
C GLU A 505 8.89 39.10 27.72
N GLU A 506 9.70 39.75 28.56
CA GLU A 506 9.43 41.11 29.04
C GLU A 506 9.69 42.15 27.95
N ILE A 507 8.61 42.82 27.51
CA ILE A 507 8.68 43.97 26.60
C ILE A 507 8.25 45.27 27.30
N ALA A 508 8.96 46.35 27.04
CA ALA A 508 8.62 47.67 27.58
C ALA A 508 7.33 48.19 26.95
N ARG A 509 6.45 48.80 27.75
CA ARG A 509 5.17 49.38 27.27
C ARG A 509 5.43 50.40 26.15
N GLY A 510 4.72 50.28 25.04
CA GLY A 510 4.89 51.11 23.85
C GLY A 510 6.08 50.76 22.94
N ALA A 511 6.86 49.71 23.23
CA ALA A 511 7.92 49.24 22.34
C ALA A 511 7.36 48.42 21.15
N THR A 512 8.20 48.20 20.15
CA THR A 512 7.87 47.42 18.96
C THR A 512 8.10 45.93 19.19
N LEU A 513 7.09 45.11 18.90
CA LEU A 513 7.20 43.67 18.74
C LEU A 513 7.26 43.36 17.23
N THR A 514 8.30 42.65 16.81
CA THR A 514 8.48 42.22 15.42
C THR A 514 7.97 40.81 15.24
N ALA A 515 7.01 40.60 14.35
CA ALA A 515 6.48 39.29 13.99
C ALA A 515 7.05 38.81 12.66
N VAL A 516 7.54 37.57 12.62
CA VAL A 516 8.01 36.92 11.40
C VAL A 516 6.81 36.24 10.74
N LEU A 517 6.40 36.69 9.56
CA LEU A 517 5.31 36.11 8.78
C LEU A 517 5.82 35.01 7.84
N SER A 518 5.03 33.96 7.68
CA SER A 518 5.32 32.90 6.73
C SER A 518 5.01 33.29 5.29
N LYS A 519 5.99 33.12 4.41
CA LYS A 519 5.82 33.06 2.94
C LYS A 519 5.30 31.70 2.45
N GLY A 520 5.00 30.79 3.37
CA GLY A 520 4.72 29.40 3.07
C GLY A 520 6.00 28.60 2.79
N PRO A 521 5.84 27.38 2.25
CA PRO A 521 6.96 26.48 1.98
C PRO A 521 7.72 26.89 0.71
N GLU A 522 9.05 26.83 0.73
CA GLU A 522 9.90 27.26 -0.39
C GLU A 522 9.93 26.21 -1.52
N ARG A 523 9.56 26.60 -2.75
CA ARG A 523 9.46 25.67 -3.89
C ARG A 523 10.09 26.25 -5.16
N TYR A 524 10.66 25.37 -5.97
CA TYR A 524 11.30 25.67 -7.25
C TYR A 524 10.77 24.71 -8.33
N ASP A 525 10.48 25.23 -9.52
CA ASP A 525 9.93 24.44 -10.62
C ASP A 525 11.04 23.69 -11.37
N VAL A 526 10.84 22.40 -11.62
CA VAL A 526 11.78 21.58 -12.40
C VAL A 526 11.87 22.09 -13.86
N PRO A 527 13.06 22.47 -14.36
CA PRO A 527 13.21 22.95 -15.73
C PRO A 527 13.01 21.84 -16.78
N PRO A 528 12.68 22.19 -18.04
CA PRO A 528 12.56 21.23 -19.12
C PRO A 528 13.93 20.67 -19.55
N VAL A 529 14.29 19.52 -18.96
CA VAL A 529 15.57 18.81 -19.19
C VAL A 529 15.49 17.61 -20.13
N LEU A 530 14.34 17.38 -20.78
CA LEU A 530 14.14 16.26 -21.71
C LEU A 530 14.64 16.61 -23.11
N GLY A 531 15.40 15.72 -23.74
CA GLY A 531 15.98 15.94 -25.07
C GLY A 531 17.13 16.96 -25.12
N THR A 532 17.50 17.58 -23.99
CA THR A 532 18.70 18.43 -23.88
C THR A 532 19.95 17.61 -23.62
N ASP A 533 21.12 18.16 -23.95
CA ASP A 533 22.42 17.59 -23.57
C ASP A 533 22.53 17.35 -22.05
N SER A 534 23.19 16.26 -21.66
CA SER A 534 23.31 15.83 -20.26
C SER A 534 24.04 16.84 -19.35
N ALA A 535 25.00 17.62 -19.83
CA ALA A 535 25.65 18.66 -19.04
C ALA A 535 24.75 19.89 -18.91
N ALA A 536 24.14 20.33 -20.02
CA ALA A 536 23.17 21.44 -20.03
C ALA A 536 21.94 21.17 -19.14
N ALA A 537 21.46 19.92 -19.11
CA ALA A 537 20.40 19.45 -18.21
C ALA A 537 20.81 19.59 -16.73
N GLN A 538 22.01 19.12 -16.38
CA GLN A 538 22.54 19.22 -15.02
C GLN A 538 22.74 20.67 -14.56
N ASP A 539 23.26 21.54 -15.43
CA ASP A 539 23.43 22.96 -15.11
C ASP A 539 22.08 23.68 -14.97
N SER A 540 21.07 23.28 -15.76
CA SER A 540 19.70 23.78 -15.60
C SER A 540 19.11 23.39 -14.24
N LEU A 541 19.30 22.14 -13.79
CA LEU A 541 18.88 21.69 -12.45
C LEU A 541 19.57 22.48 -11.34
N ARG A 542 20.90 22.67 -11.43
CA ARG A 542 21.69 23.46 -10.47
C ARG A 542 21.20 24.91 -10.40
N ALA A 543 20.91 25.52 -11.55
CA ALA A 543 20.37 26.88 -11.65
C ALA A 543 18.94 27.01 -11.08
N ALA A 544 18.15 25.94 -11.10
CA ALA A 544 16.84 25.84 -10.45
C ALA A 544 16.91 25.48 -8.95
N HIS A 545 18.08 25.57 -8.32
CA HIS A 545 18.34 25.19 -6.92
C HIS A 545 18.05 23.69 -6.60
N LEU A 546 18.08 22.83 -7.62
CA LEU A 546 17.86 21.39 -7.49
C LEU A 546 19.19 20.61 -7.46
N ALA A 547 19.17 19.43 -6.86
CA ALA A 547 20.30 18.53 -6.87
C ALA A 547 20.25 17.63 -8.12
N VAL A 548 21.41 17.38 -8.73
CA VAL A 548 21.56 16.32 -9.72
C VAL A 548 21.62 14.99 -8.97
N GLY A 549 20.70 14.09 -9.28
CA GLY A 549 20.67 12.74 -8.73
C GLY A 549 21.61 11.78 -9.47
N THR A 550 21.19 10.53 -9.56
CA THR A 550 21.85 9.47 -10.32
C THR A 550 21.77 9.77 -11.82
N VAL A 551 22.91 9.68 -12.51
CA VAL A 551 22.94 9.73 -13.98
C VAL A 551 23.05 8.29 -14.50
N ALA A 552 21.91 7.73 -14.92
CA ALA A 552 21.82 6.42 -15.56
C ALA A 552 22.00 6.54 -17.09
N GLU A 553 22.30 5.44 -17.76
CA GLU A 553 22.53 5.40 -19.21
C GLU A 553 21.72 4.28 -19.87
N ALA A 554 20.90 4.61 -20.87
CA ALA A 554 20.07 3.66 -21.60
C ALA A 554 20.19 3.83 -23.12
N TRP A 555 19.89 2.78 -23.89
CA TRP A 555 19.78 2.87 -25.34
C TRP A 555 18.40 3.43 -25.72
N SER A 556 18.35 4.31 -26.72
CA SER A 556 17.10 4.88 -27.25
C SER A 556 17.19 5.00 -28.77
N GLU A 557 16.15 4.58 -29.48
CA GLU A 557 16.12 4.71 -30.94
C GLU A 557 15.80 6.15 -31.40
N ASP A 558 15.13 6.93 -30.53
CA ASP A 558 14.57 8.25 -30.86
C ASP A 558 15.39 9.43 -30.27
N VAL A 559 16.23 9.18 -29.26
CA VAL A 559 16.99 10.23 -28.53
C VAL A 559 18.49 10.12 -28.85
N ALA A 560 19.07 11.22 -29.34
CA ALA A 560 20.48 11.29 -29.70
C ALA A 560 21.42 11.00 -28.51
N GLU A 561 22.58 10.40 -28.80
CA GLU A 561 23.63 10.10 -27.82
C GLU A 561 24.02 11.34 -26.99
N GLY A 562 24.23 11.17 -25.68
CA GLY A 562 24.53 12.26 -24.74
C GLY A 562 23.33 13.11 -24.31
N SER A 563 22.16 12.96 -24.95
CA SER A 563 20.93 13.70 -24.59
C SER A 563 20.07 12.94 -23.58
N VAL A 564 19.33 13.66 -22.73
CA VAL A 564 18.46 13.07 -21.69
C VAL A 564 17.20 12.44 -22.30
N ILE A 565 16.96 11.17 -21.99
CA ILE A 565 15.74 10.42 -22.33
C ILE A 565 14.61 10.74 -21.34
N SER A 566 14.93 10.70 -20.04
CA SER A 566 13.95 10.84 -18.96
C SER A 566 14.58 11.42 -17.69
N ALA A 567 13.76 12.10 -16.89
CA ALA A 567 14.09 12.57 -15.55
C ALA A 567 13.12 11.96 -14.53
N SER A 568 13.55 11.79 -13.27
CA SER A 568 12.69 11.22 -12.21
C SER A 568 11.54 12.13 -11.78
N VAL A 569 11.63 13.44 -12.07
CA VAL A 569 10.57 14.42 -11.81
C VAL A 569 10.18 15.11 -13.12
N GLN A 570 8.88 15.33 -13.34
CA GLN A 570 8.37 15.96 -14.56
C GLN A 570 8.68 17.47 -14.58
N PRO A 571 9.06 18.06 -15.74
CA PRO A 571 9.20 19.50 -15.90
C PRO A 571 7.95 20.27 -15.48
N GLY A 572 8.13 21.43 -14.84
CA GLY A 572 7.04 22.25 -14.29
C GLY A 572 6.50 21.80 -12.94
N THR A 573 7.04 20.72 -12.34
CA THR A 573 6.69 20.32 -10.97
C THR A 573 7.41 21.22 -9.96
N SER A 574 6.67 21.85 -9.05
CA SER A 574 7.23 22.68 -7.97
C SER A 574 7.74 21.81 -6.81
N VAL A 575 9.06 21.59 -6.72
CA VAL A 575 9.72 20.73 -5.72
C VAL A 575 10.52 21.53 -4.68
N LYS A 576 11.13 20.85 -3.71
CA LYS A 576 11.94 21.50 -2.66
C LYS A 576 13.33 21.91 -3.20
N PRO A 577 13.94 22.98 -2.67
CA PRO A 577 15.36 23.22 -2.89
C PRO A 577 16.18 21.99 -2.46
N GLY A 578 17.15 21.60 -3.28
CA GLY A 578 17.97 20.41 -3.06
C GLY A 578 17.28 19.06 -3.35
N THR A 579 16.05 19.03 -3.88
CA THR A 579 15.46 17.78 -4.39
C THR A 579 16.37 17.19 -5.47
N ALA A 580 16.72 15.90 -5.33
CA ALA A 580 17.52 15.18 -6.31
C ALA A 580 16.66 14.76 -7.51
N VAL A 581 17.08 15.14 -8.71
CA VAL A 581 16.48 14.69 -9.98
C VAL A 581 17.46 13.76 -10.67
N ASP A 582 17.14 12.47 -10.67
CA ASP A 582 17.87 11.45 -11.44
C ASP A 582 17.59 11.67 -12.94
N LEU A 583 18.61 11.43 -13.77
CA LEU A 583 18.56 11.59 -15.22
C LEU A 583 18.94 10.27 -15.89
N THR A 584 18.21 9.89 -16.94
CA THR A 584 18.62 8.79 -17.84
C THR A 584 19.09 9.40 -19.15
N VAL A 585 20.37 9.20 -19.49
CA VAL A 585 21.03 9.72 -20.69
C VAL A 585 21.06 8.65 -21.78
N SER A 586 20.92 9.08 -23.04
CA SER A 586 20.94 8.20 -24.19
C SER A 586 22.36 7.79 -24.59
N LYS A 587 22.53 6.49 -24.84
CA LYS A 587 23.66 5.88 -25.57
C LYS A 587 23.42 5.82 -27.09
N GLY A 588 22.37 6.48 -27.58
CA GLY A 588 21.90 6.38 -28.95
C GLY A 588 21.20 5.05 -29.24
N ARG A 589 21.03 4.78 -30.55
CA ARG A 589 20.38 3.57 -31.09
C ARG A 589 21.15 2.30 -30.68
N GLN A 590 20.46 1.21 -30.36
CA GLN A 590 21.11 -0.01 -29.89
C GLN A 590 21.85 -0.74 -31.04
N PRO A 591 23.18 -0.93 -30.98
CA PRO A 591 23.91 -1.57 -32.06
C PRO A 591 23.65 -3.08 -32.11
N ILE A 592 23.23 -3.56 -33.29
CA ILE A 592 22.93 -4.96 -33.60
C ILE A 592 23.99 -5.45 -34.60
N THR A 593 24.93 -6.27 -34.13
CA THR A 593 25.88 -6.94 -35.04
C THR A 593 25.16 -7.98 -35.90
N VAL A 594 25.32 -7.86 -37.21
CA VAL A 594 24.84 -8.77 -38.24
C VAL A 594 26.03 -9.44 -38.91
N THR A 595 25.91 -10.75 -39.12
CA THR A 595 26.88 -11.57 -39.85
C THR A 595 26.22 -12.20 -41.07
N THR A 596 27.03 -12.69 -42.00
CA THR A 596 26.53 -13.31 -43.23
C THR A 596 25.87 -14.67 -42.98
N TRP A 597 24.71 -14.88 -43.60
CA TRP A 597 23.97 -16.14 -43.63
C TRP A 597 24.25 -16.97 -44.91
N TYR A 598 25.28 -16.63 -45.68
CA TYR A 598 25.61 -17.32 -46.94
C TYR A 598 25.67 -18.86 -46.77
N ASN A 599 24.99 -19.56 -47.68
CA ASN A 599 24.82 -21.02 -47.71
C ASN A 599 24.23 -21.64 -46.42
N ARG A 600 23.48 -20.85 -45.64
CA ARG A 600 22.64 -21.32 -44.52
C ARG A 600 21.16 -21.21 -44.88
N ASP A 601 20.31 -21.89 -44.12
CA ASP A 601 18.87 -22.00 -44.37
C ASP A 601 18.15 -20.66 -44.20
N ALA A 602 17.43 -20.25 -45.24
CA ALA A 602 16.85 -18.90 -45.29
C ALA A 602 15.74 -18.68 -44.26
N LYS A 603 15.01 -19.73 -43.89
CA LYS A 603 13.99 -19.68 -42.84
C LYS A 603 14.58 -19.26 -41.49
N ASP A 604 15.73 -19.81 -41.14
CA ASP A 604 16.39 -19.55 -39.86
C ASP A 604 17.08 -18.17 -39.88
N ALA A 605 17.62 -17.76 -41.02
CA ALA A 605 18.13 -16.41 -41.24
C ALA A 605 17.04 -15.34 -41.05
N VAL A 606 15.87 -15.54 -41.68
CA VAL A 606 14.71 -14.64 -41.52
C VAL A 606 14.26 -14.60 -40.06
N ALA A 607 14.09 -15.75 -39.41
CA ALA A 607 13.65 -15.83 -38.01
C ALA A 607 14.63 -15.14 -37.05
N MET A 608 15.94 -15.34 -37.21
CA MET A 608 16.96 -14.76 -36.32
C MET A 608 17.18 -13.26 -36.56
N LEU A 609 17.05 -12.77 -37.80
CA LEU A 609 17.18 -11.35 -38.10
C LEU A 609 15.91 -10.57 -37.69
N ALA A 610 14.71 -11.12 -37.96
CA ALA A 610 13.45 -10.56 -37.49
C ALA A 610 13.34 -10.59 -35.95
N GLY A 611 13.81 -11.67 -35.31
CA GLY A 611 13.88 -11.79 -33.84
C GLY A 611 14.84 -10.80 -33.17
N LYS A 612 15.83 -10.27 -33.90
CA LYS A 612 16.67 -9.13 -33.48
C LYS A 612 15.99 -7.77 -33.66
N GLY A 613 14.82 -7.70 -34.30
CA GLY A 613 14.12 -6.46 -34.61
C GLY A 613 14.58 -5.77 -35.90
N LEU A 614 15.21 -6.50 -36.83
CA LEU A 614 15.55 -6.02 -38.17
C LEU A 614 14.43 -6.31 -39.16
N ARG A 615 14.23 -5.44 -40.14
CA ARG A 615 13.27 -5.67 -41.24
C ARG A 615 13.91 -6.57 -42.29
N VAL A 616 13.42 -7.79 -42.44
CA VAL A 616 13.95 -8.73 -43.44
C VAL A 616 13.12 -8.66 -44.73
N VAL A 617 13.77 -8.45 -45.86
CA VAL A 617 13.16 -8.47 -47.20
C VAL A 617 13.75 -9.66 -47.98
N THR A 618 12.90 -10.52 -48.53
CA THR A 618 13.33 -11.73 -49.25
C THR A 618 13.09 -11.60 -50.75
N GLY A 619 14.13 -11.89 -51.53
CA GLY A 619 14.06 -12.15 -52.97
C GLY A 619 14.47 -13.58 -53.27
N GLU A 620 14.21 -14.05 -54.49
CA GLU A 620 14.51 -15.43 -54.91
C GLU A 620 15.14 -15.45 -56.30
N ASP A 621 16.28 -16.14 -56.46
CA ASP A 621 16.99 -16.27 -57.73
C ASP A 621 17.59 -17.69 -57.90
N PHE A 622 18.04 -18.05 -59.08
CA PHE A 622 18.62 -19.37 -59.37
C PHE A 622 20.12 -19.40 -59.08
N SER A 623 20.61 -20.51 -58.53
CA SER A 623 22.04 -20.73 -58.26
C SER A 623 22.43 -22.20 -58.49
N ASP A 624 23.53 -22.41 -59.21
CA ASP A 624 24.16 -23.71 -59.38
C ASP A 624 25.14 -24.07 -58.24
N GLN A 625 25.48 -23.11 -57.38
CA GLN A 625 26.41 -23.28 -56.25
C GLN A 625 25.71 -23.43 -54.89
N VAL A 626 24.54 -22.80 -54.71
CA VAL A 626 23.80 -22.78 -53.43
C VAL A 626 22.52 -23.60 -53.55
N ALA A 627 22.32 -24.56 -52.64
CA ALA A 627 21.15 -25.42 -52.63
C ALA A 627 19.83 -24.65 -52.43
N ALA A 628 18.74 -25.15 -53.01
CA ALA A 628 17.43 -24.53 -52.93
C ALA A 628 16.98 -24.32 -51.47
N GLY A 629 16.39 -23.16 -51.16
CA GLY A 629 15.96 -22.76 -49.81
C GLY A 629 17.07 -22.20 -48.91
N LYS A 630 18.33 -22.16 -49.36
CA LYS A 630 19.44 -21.51 -48.64
C LYS A 630 19.72 -20.11 -49.18
N VAL A 631 20.29 -19.25 -48.33
CA VAL A 631 20.67 -17.86 -48.66
C VAL A 631 21.88 -17.87 -49.60
N MET A 632 21.71 -17.34 -50.81
CA MET A 632 22.79 -17.13 -51.79
C MET A 632 23.35 -15.71 -51.80
N GLY A 633 22.61 -14.73 -51.26
CA GLY A 633 23.05 -13.35 -51.14
C GLY A 633 22.43 -12.65 -49.94
N GLN A 634 23.14 -11.68 -49.37
CA GLN A 634 22.67 -10.87 -48.25
C GLN A 634 23.19 -9.43 -48.43
N THR A 635 22.40 -8.43 -48.08
CA THR A 635 22.82 -7.02 -48.10
C THR A 635 22.18 -6.25 -46.94
N PRO A 636 22.96 -5.63 -46.04
CA PRO A 636 24.42 -5.74 -45.91
C PRO A 636 24.89 -7.16 -45.54
N ALA A 637 26.03 -7.59 -46.10
CA ALA A 637 26.56 -8.94 -45.87
C ALA A 637 26.97 -9.15 -44.40
N ASP A 638 27.55 -8.14 -43.80
CA ASP A 638 27.93 -8.04 -42.39
C ASP A 638 27.96 -6.57 -41.93
N GLY A 639 28.11 -6.33 -40.63
CA GLY A 639 28.27 -5.00 -40.03
C GLY A 639 27.41 -4.75 -38.80
N THR A 640 27.35 -3.49 -38.38
CA THR A 640 26.42 -3.02 -37.33
C THR A 640 25.21 -2.37 -37.98
N LEU A 641 24.02 -2.88 -37.65
CA LEU A 641 22.73 -2.28 -37.95
C LEU A 641 22.02 -1.91 -36.64
N TYR A 642 20.87 -1.26 -36.75
CA TYR A 642 20.05 -0.83 -35.62
C TYR A 642 18.60 -1.30 -35.78
N ARG A 643 17.76 -1.17 -34.74
CA ARG A 643 16.39 -1.71 -34.77
C ARG A 643 15.56 -1.02 -35.86
N GLY A 644 14.85 -1.79 -36.66
CA GLY A 644 14.06 -1.31 -37.80
C GLY A 644 14.84 -1.20 -39.13
N ASP A 645 16.16 -1.24 -39.11
CA ASP A 645 16.99 -1.23 -40.32
C ASP A 645 16.72 -2.48 -41.18
N THR A 646 16.93 -2.38 -42.50
CA THR A 646 16.53 -3.41 -43.46
C THR A 646 17.69 -4.29 -43.91
N VAL A 647 17.50 -5.62 -43.87
CA VAL A 647 18.39 -6.62 -44.47
C VAL A 647 17.67 -7.30 -45.64
N ALA A 648 18.26 -7.23 -46.82
CA ALA A 648 17.83 -8.00 -47.98
C ALA A 648 18.50 -9.39 -47.98
N LEU A 649 17.72 -10.43 -48.24
CA LEU A 649 18.18 -11.82 -48.42
C LEU A 649 17.76 -12.33 -49.81
N THR A 650 18.71 -12.83 -50.59
CA THR A 650 18.43 -13.58 -51.82
C THR A 650 18.48 -15.07 -51.53
N ILE A 651 17.36 -15.75 -51.74
CA ILE A 651 17.18 -17.18 -51.50
C ILE A 651 17.40 -17.94 -52.82
N SER A 652 18.17 -19.01 -52.78
CA SER A 652 18.37 -19.87 -53.94
C SER A 652 17.12 -20.69 -54.26
N LYS A 653 16.74 -20.72 -55.54
CA LYS A 653 15.80 -21.68 -56.15
C LYS A 653 16.48 -22.98 -56.61
N GLY A 654 17.78 -23.11 -56.39
CA GLY A 654 18.61 -24.15 -56.99
C GLY A 654 18.96 -23.84 -58.45
N PRO A 655 19.53 -24.81 -59.19
CA PRO A 655 19.94 -24.60 -60.58
C PRO A 655 18.72 -24.31 -61.48
N PRO A 656 18.88 -23.46 -62.52
CA PRO A 656 17.78 -23.14 -63.43
C PRO A 656 17.31 -24.39 -64.18
N GLN A 657 15.99 -24.51 -64.35
CA GLN A 657 15.40 -25.61 -65.11
C GLN A 657 15.39 -25.27 -66.61
N VAL A 658 15.68 -26.27 -67.44
CA VAL A 658 15.66 -26.19 -68.90
C VAL A 658 14.72 -27.27 -69.44
N ALA A 659 14.03 -27.00 -70.55
CA ALA A 659 13.22 -28.00 -71.22
C ALA A 659 14.10 -29.05 -71.93
N VAL A 660 13.83 -30.34 -71.72
CA VAL A 660 14.49 -31.45 -72.42
C VAL A 660 14.20 -31.35 -73.93
N PRO A 661 15.20 -31.17 -74.82
CA PRO A 661 14.96 -31.09 -76.25
C PRO A 661 14.48 -32.42 -76.82
N ASP A 662 13.60 -32.39 -77.83
CA ASP A 662 13.31 -33.60 -78.60
C ASP A 662 14.53 -33.99 -79.45
N VAL A 663 14.98 -35.22 -79.26
CA VAL A 663 16.09 -35.87 -79.97
C VAL A 663 15.70 -37.25 -80.54
N LYS A 664 14.41 -37.60 -80.48
CA LYS A 664 13.92 -38.88 -81.01
C LYS A 664 14.20 -38.98 -82.51
N GLY A 665 14.74 -40.11 -82.94
CA GLY A 665 15.11 -40.36 -84.33
C GLY A 665 16.35 -39.60 -84.83
N LYS A 666 17.06 -38.85 -83.97
CA LYS A 666 18.38 -38.28 -84.30
C LYS A 666 19.49 -39.31 -84.07
N SER A 667 20.65 -39.10 -84.70
CA SER A 667 21.84 -39.90 -84.42
C SER A 667 22.30 -39.71 -82.97
N VAL A 668 23.11 -40.63 -82.45
CA VAL A 668 23.73 -40.47 -81.12
C VAL A 668 24.46 -39.12 -80.99
N GLN A 669 25.21 -38.71 -82.01
CA GLN A 669 26.00 -37.47 -81.99
C GLN A 669 25.09 -36.24 -81.96
N ASP A 670 24.14 -36.13 -82.89
CA ASP A 670 23.19 -35.01 -82.96
C ASP A 670 22.35 -34.87 -81.67
N ALA A 671 22.02 -36.01 -81.05
CA ALA A 671 21.29 -36.05 -79.78
C ALA A 671 22.17 -35.59 -78.61
N GLN A 672 23.43 -36.03 -78.54
CA GLN A 672 24.39 -35.60 -77.52
C GLN A 672 24.72 -34.11 -77.66
N ASP A 673 24.92 -33.60 -78.87
CA ASP A 673 25.18 -32.19 -79.12
C ASP A 673 23.97 -31.31 -78.80
N ALA A 674 22.75 -31.75 -79.15
CA ALA A 674 21.52 -31.04 -78.78
C ALA A 674 21.30 -30.98 -77.25
N MET A 675 21.54 -32.08 -76.54
CA MET A 675 21.42 -32.15 -75.08
C MET A 675 22.51 -31.33 -74.37
N THR A 676 23.76 -31.40 -74.85
CA THR A 676 24.89 -30.63 -74.33
C THR A 676 24.67 -29.13 -74.55
N LYS A 677 24.14 -28.73 -75.71
CA LYS A 677 23.76 -27.34 -76.02
C LYS A 677 22.61 -26.83 -75.14
N ALA A 678 21.70 -27.70 -74.69
CA ALA A 678 20.70 -27.38 -73.68
C ALA A 678 21.26 -27.39 -72.23
N GLY A 679 22.51 -27.82 -72.03
CA GLY A 679 23.17 -27.85 -70.73
C GLY A 679 22.92 -29.11 -69.91
N PHE A 680 22.51 -30.22 -70.54
CA PHE A 680 22.41 -31.53 -69.90
C PHE A 680 23.67 -32.36 -70.10
N LYS A 681 23.90 -33.32 -69.21
CA LYS A 681 24.87 -34.41 -69.41
C LYS A 681 24.13 -35.59 -70.04
N THR A 682 24.81 -36.37 -70.87
CA THR A 682 24.19 -37.53 -71.54
C THR A 682 24.88 -38.83 -71.15
N THR A 683 24.11 -39.93 -71.13
CA THR A 683 24.62 -41.30 -71.02
C THR A 683 23.82 -42.18 -71.98
N THR A 684 24.48 -43.12 -72.66
CA THR A 684 23.84 -43.98 -73.68
C THR A 684 23.62 -45.39 -73.16
N GLN A 685 22.45 -45.98 -73.41
CA GLN A 685 22.14 -47.38 -73.13
C GLN A 685 21.42 -48.00 -74.34
N PRO A 686 21.68 -49.26 -74.71
CA PRO A 686 20.85 -49.98 -75.70
C PRO A 686 19.46 -50.25 -75.11
N VAL A 687 18.47 -50.52 -75.97
CA VAL A 687 17.20 -51.12 -75.53
C VAL A 687 17.32 -52.63 -75.36
N ASP A 688 16.62 -53.20 -74.36
CA ASP A 688 16.70 -54.62 -74.00
C ASP A 688 16.02 -55.57 -75.02
N VAL A 689 15.30 -55.03 -76.00
CA VAL A 689 14.55 -55.77 -77.03
C VAL A 689 14.62 -55.05 -78.38
N ASN A 690 14.88 -55.82 -79.44
CA ASN A 690 15.02 -55.34 -80.82
C ASN A 690 16.06 -54.22 -81.03
N TYR A 691 17.19 -54.28 -80.32
CA TYR A 691 18.37 -53.47 -80.67
C TYR A 691 18.89 -53.92 -82.05
N LEU A 692 18.83 -53.02 -83.03
CA LEU A 692 19.22 -53.26 -84.41
C LEU A 692 20.64 -52.72 -84.70
N GLY A 693 21.20 -51.94 -83.77
CA GLY A 693 22.53 -51.33 -83.88
C GLY A 693 22.57 -50.14 -84.84
N LEU A 694 21.42 -49.49 -85.08
CA LEU A 694 21.30 -48.45 -86.11
C LEU A 694 21.87 -47.10 -85.68
N GLY A 695 22.01 -46.86 -84.37
CA GLY A 695 22.69 -45.67 -83.83
C GLY A 695 21.78 -44.45 -83.71
N TYR A 696 20.48 -44.67 -83.53
CA TYR A 696 19.48 -43.61 -83.36
C TYR A 696 18.85 -43.64 -81.96
N VAL A 697 18.48 -42.48 -81.43
CA VAL A 697 17.79 -42.38 -80.14
C VAL A 697 16.30 -42.72 -80.30
N ALA A 698 15.86 -43.79 -79.65
CA ALA A 698 14.47 -44.24 -79.68
C ALA A 698 13.60 -43.58 -78.60
N ARG A 699 14.17 -43.36 -77.40
CA ARG A 699 13.55 -42.64 -76.28
C ARG A 699 14.61 -42.07 -75.32
N THR A 700 14.21 -41.13 -74.49
CA THR A 700 15.01 -40.52 -73.41
C THR A 700 14.56 -41.06 -72.03
N SER A 701 15.32 -40.77 -70.97
CA SER A 701 14.91 -41.05 -69.57
C SER A 701 13.86 -40.09 -69.00
N SER A 702 13.66 -38.95 -69.68
CA SER A 702 12.69 -37.92 -69.34
C SER A 702 12.05 -37.44 -70.64
N ASP A 703 10.73 -37.25 -70.66
CA ASP A 703 10.03 -36.95 -71.91
C ASP A 703 10.40 -35.57 -72.49
N PRO A 704 10.44 -35.41 -73.83
CA PRO A 704 10.69 -34.11 -74.46
C PRO A 704 9.73 -33.02 -73.96
N GLY A 705 10.26 -31.84 -73.69
CA GLY A 705 9.52 -30.72 -73.10
C GLY A 705 9.43 -30.74 -71.57
N THR A 706 9.82 -31.82 -70.89
CA THR A 706 9.91 -31.84 -69.42
C THR A 706 10.93 -30.81 -68.93
N MET A 707 10.60 -30.04 -67.90
CA MET A 707 11.54 -29.12 -67.25
C MET A 707 12.43 -29.88 -66.26
N VAL A 708 13.74 -29.88 -66.52
CA VAL A 708 14.75 -30.60 -65.72
C VAL A 708 15.88 -29.64 -65.34
N ALA A 709 16.49 -29.83 -64.17
CA ALA A 709 17.60 -29.00 -63.71
C ALA A 709 18.78 -29.04 -64.69
N LYS A 710 19.32 -27.86 -65.02
CA LYS A 710 20.54 -27.73 -65.84
C LYS A 710 21.69 -28.50 -65.19
N GLY A 711 22.41 -29.30 -65.97
CA GLY A 711 23.51 -30.15 -65.52
C GLY A 711 23.12 -31.57 -65.08
N SER A 712 21.82 -31.92 -65.03
CA SER A 712 21.35 -33.30 -64.82
C SER A 712 21.77 -34.23 -65.96
N THR A 713 21.91 -35.53 -65.64
CA THR A 713 22.20 -36.58 -66.62
C THR A 713 20.91 -37.16 -67.20
N ILE A 714 20.80 -37.17 -68.53
CA ILE A 714 19.69 -37.77 -69.29
C ILE A 714 20.22 -39.03 -69.99
N THR A 715 19.50 -40.14 -69.86
CA THR A 715 19.83 -41.38 -70.57
C THR A 715 19.19 -41.38 -71.95
N LEU A 716 19.99 -41.61 -72.99
CA LEU A 716 19.57 -41.83 -74.36
C LEU A 716 19.47 -43.34 -74.60
N PHE A 717 18.28 -43.85 -74.88
CA PHE A 717 18.05 -45.25 -75.21
C PHE A 717 18.14 -45.47 -76.73
N LEU A 718 19.04 -46.34 -77.15
CA LEU A 718 19.43 -46.54 -78.55
C LEU A 718 18.80 -47.79 -79.17
N VAL A 719 18.52 -47.73 -80.47
CA VAL A 719 18.07 -48.83 -81.34
C VAL A 719 19.03 -49.03 -82.51
#